data_AF-A0A429CZ45-F1
#
_entry.id   AF-A0A429CZ45-F1
#
_cell.length_a   1.000
_cell.length_b   1.000
_cell.length_c   1.000
_cell.angle_alpha   90.00
_cell.angle_beta   90.00
_cell.angle_gamma   90.00
#
_symmetry.space_group_name_H-M   'P 1'
#
loop_
_entity.id
_entity.type
_entity.pdbx_description
1 polymer ?
#
loop_
_entity_poly.entity_id
_entity_poly.type
_entity_poly.pdbx_seq_one_letter_code
_entity_poly.pdbx_strand_id
1 'polypeptide(L)'
;MSPTALHRTVLVVDVEQFSGRKNPEQRNVRTAVYAALAHALGSHWSACHHEDRGDGVFLLAPADVPKQLFVERVPGRLVKALNRHNRAHGTGEQIRLRMAVHAGEVLLDEHGATGVAINHTFRLLDSPPLKDALAGSAGVLAVITSDWLFREVVWHSAADETRYRPQRIRVKETETVGWICLPDDPYPPDVSQAEWPEDVCPYPGLRAFQPDQARWFFGREATLSVLMDKIDHRGGPVFVVAPSGAGKSSLLRAGVITEVADSGRPWLLLTPARKPCETLAQQVAQLIDGSVEDVLSAIGSDPARPASMLPDGTVVVVDQFEEVFTLCADEAERRRFIAALIAMRAVLGVRGDFYDHCLADDQLAKFLPASQFNLQAMTPAGLRAAIERPARQIGVDVEPGLVEILLHEIGTDAGGLPLLAHALAVTWQRRAGDKLTLADYDRAGRIQGAIAATADEAYARCSTAEQRVIFQQILMHLVVVRHDAPPARRRADPADLVDGFDAPRTAETVLGWLIEKRLVTLDGNAVELSHEVLLRAWPQLGTWIETGRNDQVIRQQLIEAAEQWEREGKPVGSLYRGDRLAIARGWRSRSEHRAALTPLGAAFLGASIRHESRRARVRRTAVTMLAVLGLVASSAAVYAFQQRDIAREQRDAAIFNKVTAEANRIRTVDVSLAAQLDLVAYRMRPADADTGTHLIVDANAPLSATLPAGAKDVSVVAFSPDGRTLATGSGSGDRLVRLWNVADPAHPVLLNETISHGEATRALAFSPDGRTLGSGGADNTVRLWNVADPARPEALGPPITGHTKTIRSMAFSPDGRTLASAGDDRTVRLWNVTDLARPTALGPPMAGHTDAVYSVAFSPDGRTLATGGDDRTMRLWDIAAPDRAKPFGPPLTGHTGAFHSVAFSPDGRMLAGASNDREVRLWNVADPARPEAVGRPITGHAGAIRSLAFGPGGRTLATGGDDYTVRLWDVADPARPSPIGAPITGHADGVRSMAFSPDGRVLATASGDRAVRLWNIPDTVLTGHTREIKALAFSLTGASWPPAVATGPSGCGRLPIDGSWARRSPATKTTSTPWRSGRMVACWPPAVATGPCGCGTSPIRLALRPSVRRSPGMPTASGRWRSAPMAASWSPAGM
;
A
#
# COMPACT_ATOMS: atom_id res chain seq x y z
N MET A 1 -5.40 7.08 68.28
CA MET A 1 -6.68 7.49 68.90
C MET A 1 -7.79 6.67 68.25
N SER A 2 -8.80 6.23 69.01
CA SER A 2 -9.91 5.42 68.50
C SER A 2 -10.96 6.27 67.76
N PRO A 3 -11.67 5.71 66.76
CA PRO A 3 -12.63 6.47 65.95
C PRO A 3 -14.01 6.55 66.63
N THR A 4 -14.11 7.24 67.78
CA THR A 4 -15.27 7.10 68.69
C THR A 4 -15.98 8.41 69.09
N ALA A 5 -15.79 9.53 68.38
CA ALA A 5 -16.59 10.75 68.53
C ALA A 5 -16.73 11.53 67.21
N LEU A 6 -17.40 10.94 66.22
CA LEU A 6 -17.62 11.55 64.90
C LEU A 6 -18.88 12.43 64.89
N HIS A 7 -18.73 13.69 65.32
CA HIS A 7 -19.78 14.71 65.21
C HIS A 7 -19.90 15.19 63.75
N ARG A 8 -21.13 15.24 63.21
CA ARG A 8 -21.41 15.42 61.77
C ARG A 8 -22.30 16.63 61.41
N THR A 9 -22.65 17.46 62.39
CA THR A 9 -23.46 18.67 62.19
C THR A 9 -22.99 19.80 63.11
N VAL A 10 -22.68 20.96 62.52
CA VAL A 10 -22.15 22.15 63.20
C VAL A 10 -23.08 23.32 62.94
N LEU A 11 -23.67 23.88 63.99
CA LEU A 11 -24.48 25.09 63.93
C LEU A 11 -23.66 26.28 64.45
N VAL A 12 -23.62 27.37 63.68
CA VAL A 12 -23.00 28.63 64.08
C VAL A 12 -24.05 29.73 63.96
N VAL A 13 -24.43 30.34 65.08
CA VAL A 13 -25.37 31.46 65.10
C VAL A 13 -24.63 32.72 65.50
N ASP A 14 -24.43 33.59 64.52
CA ASP A 14 -23.80 34.89 64.68
C ASP A 14 -24.87 36.00 64.70
N VAL A 15 -24.63 37.06 65.47
CA VAL A 15 -25.62 38.10 65.79
C VAL A 15 -25.01 39.48 65.57
N GLU A 16 -24.80 39.83 64.30
CA GLU A 16 -24.28 41.15 63.91
C GLU A 16 -25.35 42.25 63.97
N GLN A 17 -25.00 43.37 64.61
CA GLN A 17 -25.84 44.58 64.69
C GLN A 17 -25.37 45.65 63.70
N PHE A 18 -26.24 46.58 63.30
CA PHE A 18 -25.89 47.66 62.36
C PHE A 18 -26.15 49.08 62.87
N SER A 19 -25.41 49.47 63.92
CA SER A 19 -24.96 50.87 64.08
C SER A 19 -23.67 50.90 64.91
N GLY A 20 -22.82 51.91 64.68
CA GLY A 20 -21.40 51.88 65.06
C GLY A 20 -21.04 52.16 66.52
N ARG A 21 -21.82 51.72 67.52
CA ARG A 21 -21.47 51.87 68.95
C ARG A 21 -21.80 50.62 69.78
N LYS A 22 -20.82 50.10 70.52
CA LYS A 22 -21.00 49.00 71.49
C LYS A 22 -21.92 49.45 72.63
N ASN A 23 -23.03 48.74 72.87
CA ASN A 23 -24.02 49.06 73.90
C ASN A 23 -24.37 47.80 74.75
N PRO A 24 -24.61 47.89 76.08
CA PRO A 24 -24.78 46.71 76.94
C PRO A 24 -25.99 45.82 76.61
N GLU A 25 -27.01 46.35 75.95
CA GLU A 25 -28.24 45.63 75.59
C GLU A 25 -28.00 44.40 74.69
N GLN A 26 -26.89 44.40 73.92
CA GLN A 26 -26.45 43.26 73.11
C GLN A 26 -26.36 41.95 73.92
N ARG A 27 -26.03 42.02 75.22
CA ARG A 27 -25.90 40.83 76.08
C ARG A 27 -27.26 40.17 76.36
N ASN A 28 -28.32 40.97 76.50
CA ASN A 28 -29.68 40.47 76.75
C ASN A 28 -30.27 39.79 75.50
N VAL A 29 -30.05 40.36 74.31
CA VAL A 29 -30.47 39.75 73.02
C VAL A 29 -29.87 38.36 72.86
N ARG A 30 -28.57 38.21 73.13
CA ARG A 30 -27.85 36.93 72.99
C ARG A 30 -28.30 35.88 74.00
N THR A 31 -28.58 36.26 75.24
CA THR A 31 -29.19 35.33 76.23
C THR A 31 -30.56 34.83 75.76
N ALA A 32 -31.38 35.70 75.15
CA ALA A 32 -32.67 35.29 74.58
C ALA A 32 -32.50 34.33 73.37
N VAL A 33 -31.50 34.55 72.51
CA VAL A 33 -31.15 33.63 71.41
C VAL A 33 -30.70 32.26 71.95
N TYR A 34 -29.82 32.24 72.96
CA TYR A 34 -29.33 31.00 73.57
C TYR A 34 -30.46 30.17 74.20
N ALA A 35 -31.35 30.82 74.96
CA ALA A 35 -32.53 30.17 75.55
C ALA A 35 -33.53 29.68 74.49
N ALA A 36 -33.70 30.41 73.38
CA ALA A 36 -34.55 29.99 72.27
C ALA A 36 -34.00 28.74 71.55
N LEU A 37 -32.67 28.64 71.39
CA LEU A 37 -32.01 27.45 70.83
C LEU A 37 -32.16 26.24 71.77
N ALA A 38 -31.96 26.42 73.08
CA ALA A 38 -32.17 25.38 74.08
C ALA A 38 -33.60 24.83 74.06
N HIS A 39 -34.60 25.71 74.00
CA HIS A 39 -35.99 25.28 73.90
C HIS A 39 -36.33 24.63 72.55
N ALA A 40 -35.71 25.07 71.44
CA ALA A 40 -35.95 24.51 70.11
C ALA A 40 -35.39 23.09 69.92
N LEU A 41 -34.25 22.77 70.56
CA LEU A 41 -33.62 21.46 70.52
C LEU A 41 -34.10 20.51 71.62
N GLY A 42 -34.67 21.03 72.70
CA GLY A 42 -35.36 20.25 73.74
C GLY A 42 -34.45 19.24 74.43
N SER A 43 -34.88 17.98 74.53
CA SER A 43 -34.09 16.90 75.17
C SER A 43 -32.75 16.59 74.49
N HIS A 44 -32.53 17.04 73.25
CA HIS A 44 -31.25 16.88 72.55
C HIS A 44 -30.23 17.96 72.91
N TRP A 45 -30.63 19.02 73.64
CA TRP A 45 -29.75 20.14 73.97
C TRP A 45 -28.52 19.70 74.77
N SER A 46 -28.69 18.88 75.80
CA SER A 46 -27.60 18.39 76.66
C SER A 46 -26.66 17.40 75.98
N ALA A 47 -27.07 16.81 74.85
CA ALA A 47 -26.21 15.96 74.02
C ALA A 47 -25.37 16.78 73.02
N CYS A 48 -25.72 18.06 72.79
CA CYS A 48 -24.97 18.96 71.95
C CYS A 48 -23.88 19.65 72.78
N HIS A 49 -22.66 19.72 72.25
CA HIS A 49 -21.62 20.56 72.85
C HIS A 49 -21.85 22.01 72.42
N HIS A 50 -21.87 22.95 73.36
CA HIS A 50 -22.24 24.34 73.10
C HIS A 50 -21.31 25.32 73.83
N GLU A 51 -20.96 26.43 73.17
CA GLU A 51 -20.03 27.41 73.69
C GLU A 51 -20.42 28.83 73.25
N ASP A 52 -20.43 29.78 74.19
CA ASP A 52 -20.63 31.22 73.92
C ASP A 52 -19.26 31.91 73.86
N ARG A 53 -18.86 32.36 72.66
CA ARG A 53 -17.50 32.86 72.39
C ARG A 53 -17.40 34.38 72.24
N GLY A 54 -18.29 35.13 72.90
CA GLY A 54 -18.13 36.57 73.02
C GLY A 54 -18.67 37.39 71.84
N ASP A 55 -18.68 36.85 70.62
CA ASP A 55 -19.32 37.48 69.44
C ASP A 55 -20.49 36.65 68.87
N GLY A 56 -20.52 35.33 69.07
CA GLY A 56 -21.60 34.44 68.61
C GLY A 56 -21.76 33.16 69.44
N VAL A 57 -22.80 32.38 69.14
CA VAL A 57 -23.12 31.12 69.81
C VAL A 57 -22.78 29.93 68.90
N PHE A 58 -21.88 29.07 69.37
CA PHE A 58 -21.45 27.86 68.67
C PHE A 58 -22.13 26.62 69.27
N LEU A 59 -22.64 25.73 68.41
CA LEU A 59 -23.29 24.50 68.84
C LEU A 59 -22.98 23.32 67.91
N LEU A 60 -22.41 22.28 68.49
CA LEU A 60 -21.99 21.04 67.84
C LEU A 60 -22.95 19.92 68.21
N ALA A 61 -23.70 19.41 67.24
CA ALA A 61 -24.66 18.34 67.45
C ALA A 61 -24.06 16.98 67.03
N PRO A 62 -24.17 15.93 67.87
CA PRO A 62 -23.81 14.58 67.46
C PRO A 62 -24.70 14.06 66.32
N ALA A 63 -24.21 13.04 65.61
CA ALA A 63 -24.76 12.60 64.33
C ALA A 63 -26.17 11.95 64.42
N ASP A 64 -26.60 11.61 65.63
CA ASP A 64 -27.89 11.04 65.99
C ASP A 64 -28.99 12.11 66.16
N VAL A 65 -28.65 13.40 66.32
CA VAL A 65 -29.64 14.48 66.36
C VAL A 65 -30.17 14.76 64.93
N PRO A 66 -31.49 14.64 64.67
CA PRO A 66 -32.02 14.74 63.31
C PRO A 66 -31.81 16.12 62.66
N LYS A 67 -31.19 16.14 61.47
CA LYS A 67 -30.85 17.39 60.76
C LYS A 67 -32.06 18.27 60.42
N GLN A 68 -33.27 17.70 60.27
CA GLN A 68 -34.50 18.47 60.02
C GLN A 68 -34.89 19.41 61.16
N LEU A 69 -34.57 19.10 62.43
CA LEU A 69 -34.84 19.99 63.57
C LEU A 69 -34.19 21.38 63.38
N PHE A 70 -32.98 21.40 62.83
CA PHE A 70 -32.21 22.62 62.57
C PHE A 70 -32.72 23.45 61.38
N VAL A 71 -33.48 22.84 60.47
CA VAL A 71 -34.05 23.51 59.29
C VAL A 71 -35.50 23.96 59.55
N GLU A 72 -36.31 23.12 60.18
CA GLU A 72 -37.76 23.32 60.29
C GLU A 72 -38.19 23.99 61.62
N ARG A 73 -37.57 23.63 62.75
CA ARG A 73 -38.00 24.10 64.09
C ARG A 73 -37.17 25.24 64.65
N VAL A 74 -35.85 25.18 64.50
CA VAL A 74 -34.93 26.17 65.06
C VAL A 74 -35.19 27.59 64.51
N PRO A 75 -35.28 27.84 63.18
CA PRO A 75 -35.41 29.20 62.66
C PRO A 75 -36.74 29.87 63.07
N GLY A 76 -37.87 29.15 62.92
CA GLY A 76 -39.19 29.68 63.27
C GLY A 76 -39.37 29.96 64.78
N ARG A 77 -38.66 29.24 65.64
CA ARG A 77 -38.61 29.53 67.09
C ARG A 77 -37.73 30.76 67.39
N LEU A 78 -36.60 30.92 66.70
CA LEU A 78 -35.75 32.11 66.83
C LEU A 78 -36.50 33.39 66.44
N VAL A 79 -37.13 33.42 65.25
CA VAL A 79 -37.93 34.55 64.76
C VAL A 79 -39.06 34.90 65.74
N LYS A 80 -39.76 33.90 66.30
CA LYS A 80 -40.80 34.11 67.32
C LYS A 80 -40.28 34.57 68.69
N ALA A 81 -39.00 34.38 69.01
CA ALA A 81 -38.38 34.93 70.21
C ALA A 81 -37.97 36.40 69.98
N LEU A 82 -37.34 36.69 68.84
CA LEU A 82 -36.89 38.03 68.45
C LEU A 82 -38.08 38.99 68.23
N ASN A 83 -39.12 38.57 67.52
CA ASN A 83 -40.37 39.36 67.35
C ASN A 83 -41.12 39.61 68.66
N ARG A 84 -40.78 38.89 69.74
CA ARG A 84 -41.33 39.08 71.09
C ARG A 84 -40.45 40.03 71.90
N HIS A 85 -39.13 39.91 71.76
CA HIS A 85 -38.14 40.83 72.34
C HIS A 85 -38.34 42.25 71.78
N ASN A 86 -38.39 42.42 70.45
CA ASN A 86 -38.56 43.73 69.82
C ASN A 86 -39.90 44.39 70.20
N ARG A 87 -40.99 43.61 70.29
CA ARG A 87 -42.29 44.10 70.78
C ARG A 87 -42.28 44.52 72.25
N ALA A 88 -41.51 43.86 73.10
CA ALA A 88 -41.40 44.19 74.51
C ALA A 88 -40.54 45.45 74.77
N HIS A 89 -39.63 45.79 73.85
CA HIS A 89 -38.69 46.91 74.01
C HIS A 89 -38.98 48.12 73.10
N GLY A 90 -39.99 48.06 72.23
CA GLY A 90 -40.66 49.25 71.67
C GLY A 90 -39.84 50.13 70.72
N THR A 91 -38.65 49.69 70.31
CA THR A 91 -37.73 50.44 69.45
C THR A 91 -37.87 50.02 67.99
N GLY A 92 -38.01 51.00 67.09
CA GLY A 92 -38.06 50.78 65.63
C GLY A 92 -36.72 50.43 64.99
N GLU A 93 -35.74 49.94 65.76
CA GLU A 93 -34.43 49.54 65.23
C GLU A 93 -34.43 48.10 64.74
N GLN A 94 -33.78 47.89 63.59
CA GLN A 94 -33.78 46.62 62.87
C GLN A 94 -32.61 45.74 63.33
N ILE A 95 -32.91 44.72 64.14
CA ILE A 95 -31.92 43.70 64.51
C ILE A 95 -31.69 42.77 63.32
N ARG A 96 -30.43 42.65 62.88
CA ARG A 96 -30.00 41.62 61.93
C ARG A 96 -29.52 40.38 62.69
N LEU A 97 -29.64 39.22 62.06
CA LEU A 97 -29.01 37.98 62.50
C LEU A 97 -28.38 37.26 61.32
N ARG A 98 -27.30 36.55 61.59
CA ARG A 98 -26.47 35.84 60.62
C ARG A 98 -26.37 34.39 61.04
N MET A 99 -27.31 33.57 60.57
CA MET A 99 -27.36 32.14 60.90
C MET A 99 -26.66 31.31 59.82
N ALA A 100 -25.71 30.48 60.23
CA ALA A 100 -25.01 29.55 59.34
C ALA A 100 -25.09 28.12 59.87
N VAL A 101 -25.58 27.19 59.05
CA VAL A 101 -25.69 25.77 59.39
C VAL A 101 -24.76 24.97 58.48
N HIS A 102 -23.83 24.24 59.07
CA HIS A 102 -22.80 23.50 58.34
C HIS A 102 -22.88 21.99 58.63
N ALA A 103 -22.62 21.18 57.62
CA ALA A 103 -22.48 19.73 57.76
C ALA A 103 -21.06 19.33 57.39
N GLY A 104 -20.30 18.88 58.37
CA GLY A 104 -18.89 18.50 58.23
C GLY A 104 -18.45 17.62 59.39
N GLU A 105 -17.31 16.98 59.23
CA GLU A 105 -16.69 16.17 60.28
C GLU A 105 -15.63 17.03 61.00
N VAL A 106 -15.68 17.02 62.33
CA VAL A 106 -14.80 17.79 63.22
C VAL A 106 -14.15 16.85 64.21
N LEU A 107 -12.84 17.02 64.43
CA LEU A 107 -12.10 16.33 65.48
C LEU A 107 -11.99 17.22 66.72
N LEU A 108 -12.30 16.64 67.87
CA LEU A 108 -12.10 17.23 69.19
C LEU A 108 -10.85 16.60 69.80
N ASP A 109 -9.93 17.43 70.28
CA ASP A 109 -8.81 17.02 71.13
C ASP A 109 -8.98 17.54 72.57
N GLU A 110 -8.03 17.19 73.44
CA GLU A 110 -8.06 17.50 74.88
C GLU A 110 -8.01 19.01 75.19
N HIS A 111 -7.73 19.86 74.20
CA HIS A 111 -7.64 21.31 74.30
C HIS A 111 -8.71 22.05 73.47
N GLY A 112 -9.61 21.32 72.78
CA GLY A 112 -10.77 21.88 72.08
C GLY A 112 -10.98 21.32 70.67
N ALA A 113 -11.82 22.00 69.87
CA ALA A 113 -12.10 21.62 68.49
C ALA A 113 -10.98 22.07 67.54
N THR A 114 -10.30 21.12 66.89
CA THR A 114 -9.15 21.37 66.00
C THR A 114 -9.35 20.73 64.63
N GLY A 115 -9.70 21.56 63.65
CA GLY A 115 -9.80 21.19 62.23
C GLY A 115 -11.22 20.82 61.77
N VAL A 116 -11.61 21.36 60.60
CA VAL A 116 -12.94 21.15 60.00
C VAL A 116 -12.78 20.69 58.55
N ALA A 117 -13.30 19.51 58.23
CA ALA A 117 -13.46 19.07 56.84
C ALA A 117 -14.86 19.46 56.33
N ILE A 118 -14.97 20.62 55.69
CA ILE A 118 -16.23 21.11 55.11
C ILE A 118 -16.44 20.48 53.73
N ASN A 119 -17.25 19.42 53.66
CA ASN A 119 -17.60 18.79 52.37
C ASN A 119 -18.90 19.33 51.73
N HIS A 120 -19.82 19.92 52.51
CA HIS A 120 -21.03 20.54 51.94
C HIS A 120 -21.50 21.80 52.70
N THR A 121 -21.66 22.90 51.96
CA THR A 121 -22.42 24.08 52.41
C THR A 121 -23.89 23.87 52.06
N PHE A 122 -24.77 23.75 53.06
CA PHE A 122 -26.22 23.69 52.82
C PHE A 122 -26.80 25.10 52.69
N ARG A 123 -27.33 25.46 51.52
CA ARG A 123 -28.22 26.62 51.38
C ARG A 123 -29.57 26.27 52.03
N LEU A 124 -29.83 26.76 53.25
CA LEU A 124 -31.12 26.53 53.94
C LEU A 124 -32.33 27.16 53.22
N LEU A 125 -32.08 28.15 52.36
CA LEU A 125 -33.09 29.06 51.83
C LEU A 125 -33.90 28.55 50.64
N ASP A 126 -33.57 27.40 50.05
CA ASP A 126 -34.44 26.76 49.05
C ASP A 126 -35.32 25.63 49.63
N SER A 127 -35.36 25.48 50.96
CA SER A 127 -36.38 24.66 51.61
C SER A 127 -37.71 25.43 51.74
N PRO A 128 -38.85 24.88 51.26
CA PRO A 128 -40.16 25.53 51.39
C PRO A 128 -40.55 25.94 52.83
N PRO A 129 -40.33 25.12 53.88
CA PRO A 129 -40.78 25.46 55.23
C PRO A 129 -40.20 26.77 55.80
N LEU A 130 -38.98 27.14 55.40
CA LEU A 130 -38.36 28.39 55.84
C LEU A 130 -38.95 29.59 55.09
N LYS A 131 -39.20 29.45 53.78
CA LYS A 131 -39.90 30.45 52.97
C LYS A 131 -41.32 30.67 53.48
N ASP A 132 -42.06 29.61 53.80
CA ASP A 132 -43.44 29.69 54.30
C ASP A 132 -43.53 30.34 55.70
N ALA A 133 -42.60 30.00 56.61
CA ALA A 133 -42.55 30.60 57.95
C ALA A 133 -42.18 32.09 57.93
N LEU A 134 -41.40 32.53 56.94
CA LEU A 134 -41.07 33.94 56.71
C LEU A 134 -42.21 34.67 55.99
N ALA A 135 -42.81 34.08 54.95
CA ALA A 135 -43.91 34.66 54.18
C ALA A 135 -45.19 34.85 55.03
N GLY A 136 -45.50 33.90 55.90
CA GLY A 136 -46.61 34.02 56.86
C GLY A 136 -46.31 34.96 58.06
N SER A 137 -45.09 35.47 58.19
CA SER A 137 -44.74 36.46 59.19
C SER A 137 -45.01 37.86 58.61
N ALA A 138 -46.15 38.46 58.98
CA ALA A 138 -46.51 39.81 58.61
C ALA A 138 -45.35 40.77 58.93
N GLY A 139 -44.62 41.14 57.88
CA GLY A 139 -43.43 41.99 57.97
C GLY A 139 -42.14 41.32 57.54
N VAL A 140 -42.06 40.61 56.41
CA VAL A 140 -40.77 40.25 55.77
C VAL A 140 -40.66 40.88 54.38
N LEU A 141 -39.69 41.79 54.18
CA LEU A 141 -39.67 42.70 53.02
C LEU A 141 -38.71 42.24 51.92
N ALA A 142 -37.57 41.68 52.32
CA ALA A 142 -36.54 41.27 51.39
C ALA A 142 -35.62 40.20 52.02
N VAL A 143 -35.46 39.09 51.30
CA VAL A 143 -34.33 38.18 51.51
C VAL A 143 -33.31 38.51 50.43
N ILE A 144 -32.20 39.16 50.83
CA ILE A 144 -31.15 39.57 49.90
C ILE A 144 -29.97 38.59 50.00
N THR A 145 -29.77 37.78 48.97
CA THR A 145 -28.58 36.94 48.81
C THR A 145 -27.57 37.64 47.92
N SER A 146 -26.57 38.31 48.52
CA SER A 146 -25.39 38.80 47.81
C SER A 146 -24.38 37.66 47.61
N ASP A 147 -23.64 37.67 46.49
CA ASP A 147 -22.70 36.59 46.14
C ASP A 147 -21.21 36.99 46.31
N TRP A 148 -20.90 38.20 46.81
CA TRP A 148 -19.52 38.72 46.91
C TRP A 148 -19.25 39.71 48.06
N LEU A 149 -18.52 39.25 49.07
CA LEU A 149 -17.42 40.00 49.73
C LEU A 149 -16.51 38.99 50.46
N PHE A 150 -15.19 39.25 50.47
CA PHE A 150 -14.21 38.34 51.11
C PHE A 150 -13.68 38.94 52.41
N ARG A 151 -13.66 38.14 53.48
CA ARG A 151 -12.68 38.23 54.56
C ARG A 151 -11.99 36.88 54.76
N GLU A 152 -10.67 36.90 54.93
CA GLU A 152 -9.92 35.71 55.32
C GLU A 152 -10.13 35.46 56.83
N VAL A 153 -10.75 34.33 57.20
CA VAL A 153 -10.75 33.83 58.57
C VAL A 153 -9.92 32.55 58.60
N VAL A 154 -8.69 32.65 59.12
CA VAL A 154 -7.78 31.50 59.28
C VAL A 154 -7.58 31.24 60.78
N TRP A 155 -8.26 30.21 61.28
CA TRP A 155 -8.11 29.76 62.66
C TRP A 155 -6.75 29.08 62.83
N HIS A 156 -5.84 29.72 63.58
CA HIS A 156 -4.57 29.13 63.98
C HIS A 156 -4.68 28.58 65.41
N SER A 157 -4.37 27.30 65.60
CA SER A 157 -3.81 26.84 66.87
C SER A 157 -2.33 27.21 66.87
N ALA A 158 -1.94 28.16 67.71
CA ALA A 158 -0.59 28.71 67.75
C ALA A 158 0.34 27.80 68.58
N ALA A 159 0.94 26.78 67.95
CA ALA A 159 1.92 25.92 68.61
C ALA A 159 3.04 25.34 67.73
N ASP A 160 2.81 25.01 66.44
CA ASP A 160 3.88 24.45 65.59
C ASP A 160 3.70 24.81 64.09
N GLU A 161 4.45 25.82 63.63
CA GLU A 161 4.40 26.30 62.24
C GLU A 161 5.02 25.32 61.22
N THR A 162 5.67 24.25 61.66
CA THR A 162 6.51 23.41 60.77
C THR A 162 5.79 22.20 60.17
N ARG A 163 4.56 21.89 60.61
CA ARG A 163 3.85 20.65 60.22
C ARG A 163 2.37 20.80 59.84
N TYR A 164 1.97 21.85 59.15
CA TYR A 164 0.86 21.75 58.17
C TYR A 164 0.96 22.91 57.18
N ARG A 165 0.85 22.63 55.86
CA ARG A 165 0.73 23.75 54.91
C ARG A 165 -0.60 24.46 55.18
N PRO A 166 -0.61 25.80 55.32
CA PRO A 166 -1.86 26.54 55.40
C PRO A 166 -2.59 26.41 54.07
N GLN A 167 -3.55 25.49 54.00
CA GLN A 167 -4.59 25.63 52.99
C GLN A 167 -5.36 26.89 53.35
N ARG A 168 -5.22 27.91 52.50
CA ARG A 168 -6.19 29.00 52.42
C ARG A 168 -7.54 28.38 52.03
N ILE A 169 -8.27 27.89 53.02
CA ILE A 169 -9.66 27.50 52.85
C ILE A 169 -10.40 28.81 52.60
N ARG A 170 -10.61 29.13 51.32
CA ARG A 170 -11.65 30.05 50.90
C ARG A 170 -12.98 29.41 51.28
N VAL A 171 -13.39 29.59 52.53
CA VAL A 171 -14.78 29.44 52.90
C VAL A 171 -15.52 30.46 52.06
N LYS A 172 -16.38 29.99 51.15
CA LYS A 172 -17.33 30.89 50.51
C LYS A 172 -18.38 31.22 51.57
N GLU A 173 -18.17 32.30 52.31
CA GLU A 173 -19.24 32.91 53.08
C GLU A 173 -20.30 33.41 52.09
N THR A 174 -21.31 32.58 51.85
CA THR A 174 -22.63 33.14 51.56
C THR A 174 -23.16 33.68 52.88
N GLU A 175 -22.83 34.94 53.16
CA GLU A 175 -23.72 35.76 53.97
C GLU A 175 -25.13 35.64 53.39
N THR A 176 -26.12 35.36 54.23
CA THR A 176 -27.47 35.74 53.89
C THR A 176 -28.04 36.56 55.02
N VAL A 177 -28.29 37.83 54.71
CA VAL A 177 -28.87 38.79 55.62
C VAL A 177 -30.37 38.82 55.33
N GLY A 178 -31.17 38.20 56.20
CA GLY A 178 -32.62 38.26 56.13
C GLY A 178 -33.14 39.55 56.76
N TRP A 179 -34.06 40.25 56.08
CA TRP A 179 -34.66 41.50 56.54
C TRP A 179 -36.17 41.40 56.70
N ILE A 180 -36.71 42.03 57.75
CA ILE A 180 -38.09 41.85 58.22
C ILE A 180 -38.84 43.21 58.22
N CYS A 181 -39.58 43.57 57.14
CA CYS A 181 -40.55 44.72 57.05
C CYS A 181 -41.81 44.40 56.14
N LEU A 182 -42.89 45.22 56.14
CA LEU A 182 -44.26 44.89 55.64
C LEU A 182 -44.63 45.32 54.19
N PRO A 183 -45.59 44.65 53.49
CA PRO A 183 -46.14 45.02 52.17
C PRO A 183 -47.58 45.60 52.20
N ASP A 184 -48.01 46.37 51.17
CA ASP A 184 -49.43 46.62 50.81
C ASP A 184 -49.65 47.17 49.36
N ASP A 185 -50.77 46.72 48.75
CA ASP A 185 -51.66 47.29 47.69
C ASP A 185 -51.54 46.99 46.14
N PRO A 186 -52.67 46.74 45.39
CA PRO A 186 -52.69 46.34 43.96
C PRO A 186 -53.58 47.15 42.96
N TYR A 187 -53.41 46.87 41.64
CA TYR A 187 -54.24 47.25 40.44
C TYR A 187 -54.16 48.69 39.85
N PRO A 188 -54.19 48.85 38.50
CA PRO A 188 -54.46 50.13 37.81
C PRO A 188 -55.65 50.09 36.80
N PRO A 189 -56.36 51.22 36.56
CA PRO A 189 -57.45 51.36 35.57
C PRO A 189 -57.09 52.19 34.31
N ASP A 190 -58.10 52.37 33.44
CA ASP A 190 -58.10 52.93 32.07
C ASP A 190 -57.62 54.40 31.93
N VAL A 191 -57.02 54.72 30.77
CA VAL A 191 -56.29 55.98 30.51
C VAL A 191 -56.34 56.41 29.03
N SER A 192 -57.37 57.16 28.63
CA SER A 192 -57.46 57.78 27.28
C SER A 192 -57.49 59.31 27.28
N GLN A 193 -57.56 59.96 28.46
CA GLN A 193 -57.44 61.43 28.62
C GLN A 193 -56.59 61.83 29.86
N ALA A 194 -55.55 61.06 30.20
CA ALA A 194 -54.54 61.58 31.12
C ALA A 194 -53.56 62.51 30.39
N GLU A 195 -53.12 63.55 31.10
CA GLU A 195 -51.84 64.20 30.80
C GLU A 195 -50.72 63.19 31.15
N TRP A 196 -49.91 62.84 30.16
CA TRP A 196 -48.90 61.78 30.30
C TRP A 196 -47.54 62.38 30.71
N PRO A 197 -46.75 61.69 31.56
CA PRO A 197 -45.45 62.19 32.00
C PRO A 197 -44.46 62.30 30.82
N GLU A 198 -43.68 63.39 30.78
CA GLU A 198 -42.81 63.82 29.67
C GLU A 198 -41.63 62.87 29.34
N ASP A 199 -41.52 61.72 30.00
CA ASP A 199 -40.34 60.84 29.98
C ASP A 199 -40.50 59.49 29.26
N VAL A 200 -41.67 59.20 28.67
CA VAL A 200 -41.90 57.91 27.99
C VAL A 200 -41.23 57.88 26.61
N CYS A 201 -40.29 56.95 26.41
CA CYS A 201 -39.59 56.76 25.14
C CYS A 201 -40.55 56.30 24.02
N PRO A 202 -40.61 57.00 22.86
CA PRO A 202 -41.56 56.68 21.80
C PRO A 202 -41.06 55.57 20.86
N TYR A 203 -39.78 55.20 20.95
CA TYR A 203 -39.18 54.12 20.15
C TYR A 203 -39.04 52.83 20.97
N PRO A 204 -39.52 51.67 20.48
CA PRO A 204 -39.57 50.41 21.23
C PRO A 204 -38.24 49.65 21.30
N GLY A 205 -37.16 50.21 20.75
CA GLY A 205 -35.86 49.54 20.64
C GLY A 205 -35.88 48.32 19.72
N LEU A 206 -35.19 47.24 20.10
CA LEU A 206 -35.21 45.96 19.39
C LEU A 206 -36.56 45.21 19.45
N ARG A 207 -37.62 45.80 20.02
CA ARG A 207 -38.97 45.22 20.10
C ARG A 207 -39.87 45.75 18.98
N ALA A 208 -40.89 44.97 18.61
CA ALA A 208 -41.96 45.47 17.74
C ALA A 208 -42.88 46.42 18.52
N PHE A 209 -43.45 47.42 17.83
CA PHE A 209 -44.53 48.24 18.41
C PHE A 209 -45.72 47.33 18.78
N GLN A 210 -46.30 47.57 19.95
CA GLN A 210 -47.51 46.89 20.42
C GLN A 210 -48.77 47.75 20.14
N PRO A 211 -50.01 47.22 20.23
CA PRO A 211 -51.22 47.96 19.88
C PRO A 211 -51.43 49.26 20.69
N ASP A 212 -51.06 49.26 21.96
CA ASP A 212 -51.07 50.42 22.87
C ASP A 212 -50.06 51.52 22.46
N GLN A 213 -49.08 51.17 21.64
CA GLN A 213 -48.05 52.06 21.12
C GLN A 213 -48.35 52.56 19.69
N ALA A 214 -49.49 52.21 19.11
CA ALA A 214 -49.89 52.57 17.75
C ALA A 214 -49.87 54.09 17.48
N ARG A 215 -50.12 54.91 18.51
CA ARG A 215 -49.99 56.37 18.42
C ARG A 215 -48.61 56.83 17.91
N TRP A 216 -47.55 56.06 18.15
CA TRP A 216 -46.17 56.34 17.74
C TRP A 216 -45.75 55.57 16.47
N PHE A 217 -46.66 54.83 15.82
CA PHE A 217 -46.37 54.03 14.64
C PHE A 217 -46.69 54.80 13.35
N PHE A 218 -45.66 55.42 12.74
CA PHE A 218 -45.80 56.23 11.52
C PHE A 218 -44.97 55.68 10.34
N GLY A 219 -45.24 56.19 9.13
CA GLY A 219 -44.46 55.88 7.92
C GLY A 219 -44.92 54.65 7.14
N ARG A 220 -46.05 54.05 7.52
CA ARG A 220 -46.66 52.86 6.87
C ARG A 220 -48.13 53.06 6.49
N GLU A 221 -48.71 54.25 6.66
CA GLU A 221 -50.13 54.55 6.47
C GLU A 221 -50.67 54.08 5.10
N ALA A 222 -49.97 54.43 4.01
CA ALA A 222 -50.34 53.98 2.66
C ALA A 222 -50.17 52.46 2.45
N THR A 223 -49.24 51.81 3.15
CA THR A 223 -49.06 50.35 3.12
C THR A 223 -50.18 49.64 3.90
N LEU A 224 -50.57 50.22 5.04
CA LEU A 224 -51.62 49.72 5.91
C LEU A 224 -52.99 49.80 5.23
N SER A 225 -53.32 50.91 4.59
CA SER A 225 -54.58 51.07 3.84
C SER A 225 -54.77 49.99 2.76
N VAL A 226 -53.73 49.69 1.96
CA VAL A 226 -53.80 48.63 0.92
C VAL A 226 -53.84 47.22 1.52
N LEU A 227 -53.27 47.02 2.71
CA LEU A 227 -53.37 45.75 3.43
C LEU A 227 -54.78 45.55 4.01
N MET A 228 -55.40 46.60 4.57
CA MET A 228 -56.76 46.57 5.10
C MET A 228 -57.81 46.27 4.01
N ASP A 229 -57.70 46.92 2.84
CA ASP A 229 -58.54 46.62 1.65
C ASP A 229 -58.50 45.12 1.28
N LYS A 230 -57.29 44.52 1.27
CA LYS A 230 -57.10 43.09 1.02
C LYS A 230 -57.69 42.17 2.11
N ILE A 231 -57.74 42.64 3.36
CA ILE A 231 -58.29 41.91 4.52
C ILE A 231 -59.83 41.99 4.54
N ASP A 232 -60.40 43.07 4.03
CA ASP A 232 -61.85 43.29 4.02
C ASP A 232 -62.57 42.75 2.79
N HIS A 233 -61.86 42.59 1.67
CA HIS A 233 -62.44 42.12 0.40
C HIS A 233 -62.13 40.65 0.06
N ARG A 234 -61.66 39.85 1.03
CA ARG A 234 -61.34 38.41 0.84
C ARG A 234 -61.86 37.51 1.97
N GLY A 235 -62.51 36.42 1.59
CA GLY A 235 -62.98 35.36 2.50
C GLY A 235 -61.95 34.25 2.73
N GLY A 236 -60.72 34.61 3.12
CA GLY A 236 -59.64 33.65 3.38
C GLY A 236 -58.35 34.34 3.81
N PRO A 237 -57.28 33.58 4.16
CA PRO A 237 -56.11 34.13 4.83
C PRO A 237 -55.27 35.05 3.92
N VAL A 238 -54.81 36.16 4.48
CA VAL A 238 -53.89 37.12 3.84
C VAL A 238 -52.48 36.92 4.37
N PHE A 239 -51.50 36.72 3.49
CA PHE A 239 -50.12 36.40 3.85
C PHE A 239 -49.24 37.65 3.76
N VAL A 240 -48.84 38.21 4.90
CA VAL A 240 -47.91 39.35 4.96
C VAL A 240 -46.49 38.80 4.98
N VAL A 241 -45.84 38.82 3.81
CA VAL A 241 -44.51 38.25 3.59
C VAL A 241 -43.46 39.36 3.60
N ALA A 242 -42.41 39.20 4.41
CA ALA A 242 -41.33 40.18 4.51
C ALA A 242 -39.97 39.54 4.89
N PRO A 243 -38.83 40.14 4.50
CA PRO A 243 -37.54 39.86 5.11
C PRO A 243 -37.55 40.13 6.63
N SER A 244 -36.68 39.44 7.38
CA SER A 244 -36.51 39.71 8.81
C SER A 244 -36.10 41.17 9.04
N GLY A 245 -36.72 41.86 10.00
CA GLY A 245 -36.48 43.27 10.30
C GLY A 245 -37.33 44.29 9.54
N ALA A 246 -38.10 43.91 8.51
CA ALA A 246 -38.89 44.84 7.68
C ALA A 246 -40.08 45.55 8.38
N GLY A 247 -40.24 45.34 9.69
CA GLY A 247 -41.32 45.89 10.50
C GLY A 247 -42.62 45.08 10.46
N LYS A 248 -42.58 43.83 9.96
CA LYS A 248 -43.73 42.89 9.86
C LYS A 248 -44.59 42.88 11.12
N SER A 249 -43.99 42.51 12.26
CA SER A 249 -44.70 42.42 13.55
C SER A 249 -45.22 43.76 14.05
N SER A 250 -44.50 44.87 13.82
CA SER A 250 -44.99 46.22 14.18
C SER A 250 -46.21 46.61 13.33
N LEU A 251 -46.19 46.32 12.02
CA LEU A 251 -47.33 46.60 11.13
C LEU A 251 -48.56 45.77 11.50
N LEU A 252 -48.38 44.50 11.89
CA LEU A 252 -49.48 43.64 12.32
C LEU A 252 -50.06 44.07 13.68
N ARG A 253 -49.20 44.38 14.65
CA ARG A 253 -49.61 44.68 16.03
C ARG A 253 -50.06 46.13 16.25
N ALA A 254 -49.35 47.10 15.70
CA ALA A 254 -49.61 48.53 15.92
C ALA A 254 -50.25 49.23 14.71
N GLY A 255 -50.43 48.52 13.59
CA GLY A 255 -51.20 48.98 12.44
C GLY A 255 -52.51 48.21 12.29
N VAL A 256 -52.44 46.97 11.83
CA VAL A 256 -53.63 46.15 11.48
C VAL A 256 -54.58 45.96 12.66
N ILE A 257 -54.07 45.59 13.84
CA ILE A 257 -54.93 45.43 15.03
C ILE A 257 -55.62 46.75 15.41
N THR A 258 -54.91 47.87 15.37
CA THR A 258 -55.47 49.19 15.73
C THR A 258 -56.54 49.63 14.75
N GLU A 259 -56.31 49.54 13.43
CA GLU A 259 -57.34 49.85 12.42
C GLU A 259 -58.58 48.93 12.54
N VAL A 260 -58.40 47.65 12.87
CA VAL A 260 -59.50 46.72 13.12
C VAL A 260 -60.27 47.11 14.39
N ALA A 261 -59.57 47.46 15.47
CA ALA A 261 -60.18 47.92 16.72
C ALA A 261 -60.95 49.23 16.55
N ASP A 262 -60.37 50.22 15.86
CA ASP A 262 -60.97 51.52 15.58
C ASP A 262 -62.19 51.39 14.64
N SER A 263 -62.22 50.38 13.77
CA SER A 263 -63.41 50.01 12.98
C SER A 263 -64.52 49.33 13.80
N GLY A 264 -64.32 49.13 15.11
CA GLY A 264 -65.29 48.51 16.03
C GLY A 264 -65.39 46.99 15.93
N ARG A 265 -64.39 46.32 15.33
CA ARG A 265 -64.43 44.89 15.04
C ARG A 265 -63.58 44.08 16.01
N PRO A 266 -64.04 42.90 16.45
CA PRO A 266 -63.22 42.04 17.29
C PRO A 266 -61.95 41.56 16.57
N TRP A 267 -60.89 41.35 17.32
CA TRP A 267 -59.61 40.86 16.81
C TRP A 267 -58.96 39.89 17.79
N LEU A 268 -58.10 39.02 17.27
CA LEU A 268 -57.24 38.13 18.04
C LEU A 268 -55.79 38.31 17.60
N LEU A 269 -54.85 38.37 18.56
CA LEU A 269 -53.41 38.30 18.29
C LEU A 269 -52.89 36.95 18.75
N LEU A 270 -52.20 36.25 17.84
CA LEU A 270 -51.62 34.95 18.09
C LEU A 270 -50.14 34.92 17.69
N THR A 271 -49.33 34.22 18.48
CA THR A 271 -47.98 33.78 18.09
C THR A 271 -47.93 32.26 18.28
N PRO A 272 -47.75 31.45 17.21
CA PRO A 272 -47.98 29.99 17.29
C PRO A 272 -46.92 29.20 18.05
N ALA A 273 -47.17 28.91 19.34
CA ALA A 273 -46.27 28.09 20.16
C ALA A 273 -46.21 26.60 19.70
N ARG A 274 -45.44 25.78 20.44
CA ARG A 274 -45.26 24.33 20.18
C ARG A 274 -46.55 23.52 19.99
N LYS A 275 -47.66 23.99 20.57
CA LYS A 275 -49.01 23.43 20.43
C LYS A 275 -50.00 24.50 19.94
N PRO A 276 -50.01 24.80 18.63
CA PRO A 276 -50.73 25.96 18.10
C PRO A 276 -52.26 25.82 18.21
N CYS A 277 -52.81 24.60 18.29
CA CYS A 277 -54.24 24.41 18.54
C CYS A 277 -54.65 24.83 19.95
N GLU A 278 -53.82 24.54 20.97
CA GLU A 278 -54.07 24.97 22.35
C GLU A 278 -53.99 26.50 22.46
N THR A 279 -53.01 27.14 21.81
CA THR A 279 -52.89 28.61 21.83
C THR A 279 -54.05 29.30 21.10
N LEU A 280 -54.53 28.75 19.98
CA LEU A 280 -55.72 29.27 19.28
C LEU A 280 -56.97 29.14 20.16
N ALA A 281 -57.19 27.97 20.77
CA ALA A 281 -58.34 27.72 21.62
C ALA A 281 -58.37 28.65 22.83
N GLN A 282 -57.22 28.94 23.45
CA GLN A 282 -57.11 29.91 24.55
C GLN A 282 -57.55 31.32 24.11
N GLN A 283 -57.08 31.79 22.95
CA GLN A 283 -57.41 33.13 22.45
C GLN A 283 -58.88 33.24 22.00
N VAL A 284 -59.41 32.23 21.31
CA VAL A 284 -60.84 32.19 20.92
C VAL A 284 -61.74 32.12 22.16
N ALA A 285 -61.43 31.24 23.12
CA ALA A 285 -62.20 31.11 24.36
C ALA A 285 -62.21 32.41 25.18
N GLN A 286 -61.08 33.12 25.26
CA GLN A 286 -60.98 34.42 25.93
C GLN A 286 -61.84 35.51 25.27
N LEU A 287 -62.02 35.49 23.95
CA LEU A 287 -62.82 36.48 23.23
C LEU A 287 -64.34 36.21 23.28
N ILE A 288 -64.75 34.94 23.42
CA ILE A 288 -66.17 34.54 23.49
C ILE A 288 -66.65 34.23 24.92
N ASP A 289 -65.81 34.45 25.93
CA ASP A 289 -66.02 34.10 27.34
C ASP A 289 -66.43 32.63 27.54
N GLY A 290 -65.69 31.72 26.88
CA GLY A 290 -65.98 30.28 26.80
C GLY A 290 -64.89 29.37 27.36
N SER A 291 -65.09 28.05 27.26
CA SER A 291 -64.10 27.05 27.69
C SER A 291 -63.07 26.75 26.60
N VAL A 292 -61.78 26.71 26.99
CA VAL A 292 -60.67 26.30 26.13
C VAL A 292 -60.83 24.85 25.65
N GLU A 293 -61.38 23.97 26.50
CA GLU A 293 -61.55 22.55 26.18
C GLU A 293 -62.63 22.32 25.10
N ASP A 294 -63.70 23.11 25.12
CA ASP A 294 -64.76 23.07 24.10
C ASP A 294 -64.25 23.53 22.73
N VAL A 295 -63.44 24.61 22.69
CA VAL A 295 -62.84 25.09 21.45
C VAL A 295 -61.77 24.12 20.93
N LEU A 296 -60.97 23.49 21.80
CA LEU A 296 -60.05 22.41 21.43
C LEU A 296 -60.79 21.21 20.81
N SER A 297 -61.89 20.80 21.43
CA SER A 297 -62.76 19.72 20.92
C SER A 297 -63.37 20.09 19.56
N ALA A 298 -63.76 21.36 19.37
CA ALA A 298 -64.20 21.87 18.07
C ALA A 298 -63.09 21.78 17.01
N ILE A 299 -61.88 22.31 17.27
CA ILE A 299 -60.73 22.23 16.36
C ILE A 299 -60.37 20.77 16.02
N GLY A 300 -60.47 19.87 17.00
CA GLY A 300 -60.15 18.45 16.84
C GLY A 300 -61.16 17.66 16.00
N SER A 301 -62.44 18.06 16.02
CA SER A 301 -63.54 17.36 15.33
C SER A 301 -63.84 17.93 13.95
N ASP A 302 -63.89 19.25 13.81
CA ASP A 302 -63.99 19.96 12.54
C ASP A 302 -63.20 21.28 12.63
N PRO A 303 -62.02 21.37 11.97
CA PRO A 303 -61.21 22.56 12.00
C PRO A 303 -61.90 23.84 11.52
N ALA A 304 -62.97 23.78 10.71
CA ALA A 304 -63.70 24.98 10.29
C ALA A 304 -64.64 25.54 11.36
N ARG A 305 -65.11 24.69 12.29
CA ARG A 305 -66.10 25.02 13.32
C ARG A 305 -65.75 26.21 14.24
N PRO A 306 -64.49 26.44 14.65
CA PRO A 306 -64.14 27.62 15.46
C PRO A 306 -64.37 28.94 14.72
N ALA A 307 -64.37 28.97 13.39
CA ALA A 307 -64.67 30.19 12.63
C ALA A 307 -66.13 30.64 12.80
N SER A 308 -67.07 29.69 12.96
CA SER A 308 -68.48 30.00 13.27
C SER A 308 -68.76 30.20 14.77
N MET A 309 -67.76 30.05 15.63
CA MET A 309 -67.85 30.40 17.06
C MET A 309 -67.43 31.85 17.32
N LEU A 310 -66.66 32.45 16.42
CA LEU A 310 -66.22 33.85 16.53
C LEU A 310 -67.35 34.81 16.11
N PRO A 311 -67.40 36.03 16.71
CA PRO A 311 -68.30 37.08 16.24
C PRO A 311 -68.05 37.44 14.77
N ASP A 312 -69.12 37.78 14.05
CA ASP A 312 -69.03 38.13 12.63
C ASP A 312 -68.05 39.27 12.37
N GLY A 313 -67.18 39.07 11.38
CA GLY A 313 -66.17 40.04 10.99
C GLY A 313 -64.89 40.08 11.83
N THR A 314 -64.72 39.20 12.83
CA THR A 314 -63.47 39.05 13.60
C THR A 314 -62.26 38.88 12.67
N VAL A 315 -61.11 39.53 13.00
CA VAL A 315 -59.83 39.29 12.32
C VAL A 315 -58.84 38.57 13.23
N VAL A 316 -58.18 37.54 12.70
CA VAL A 316 -57.20 36.73 13.46
C VAL A 316 -55.80 37.03 12.96
N VAL A 317 -55.06 37.86 13.69
CA VAL A 317 -53.69 38.26 13.35
C VAL A 317 -52.71 37.27 13.95
N VAL A 318 -52.00 36.54 13.09
CA VAL A 318 -50.99 35.55 13.48
C VAL A 318 -49.60 36.11 13.17
N ASP A 319 -48.92 36.62 14.18
CA ASP A 319 -47.55 37.11 14.08
C ASP A 319 -46.56 35.95 14.26
N GLN A 320 -45.44 35.99 13.52
CA GLN A 320 -44.45 34.90 13.44
C GLN A 320 -45.07 33.54 13.06
N PHE A 321 -45.88 33.50 12.00
CA PHE A 321 -46.52 32.27 11.52
C PHE A 321 -45.52 31.14 11.20
N GLU A 322 -44.27 31.48 10.87
CA GLU A 322 -43.15 30.54 10.75
C GLU A 322 -42.97 29.58 11.95
N GLU A 323 -43.39 29.95 13.17
CA GLU A 323 -43.31 29.07 14.35
C GLU A 323 -44.14 27.78 14.18
N VAL A 324 -45.19 27.79 13.37
CA VAL A 324 -46.02 26.61 13.05
C VAL A 324 -45.22 25.50 12.37
N PHE A 325 -44.28 25.85 11.50
CA PHE A 325 -43.47 24.86 10.77
C PHE A 325 -42.25 24.38 11.57
N THR A 326 -41.93 25.06 12.66
CA THR A 326 -40.63 24.91 13.33
C THR A 326 -40.72 24.52 14.80
N LEU A 327 -41.74 24.98 15.54
CA LEU A 327 -41.97 24.62 16.94
C LEU A 327 -43.03 23.53 17.10
N CYS A 328 -43.99 23.42 16.17
CA CYS A 328 -44.99 22.36 16.19
C CYS A 328 -44.47 21.09 15.50
N ALA A 329 -44.09 20.10 16.32
CA ALA A 329 -43.58 18.81 15.86
C ALA A 329 -44.67 17.85 15.36
N ASP A 330 -45.93 17.99 15.82
CA ASP A 330 -47.05 17.17 15.34
C ASP A 330 -47.63 17.75 14.04
N GLU A 331 -47.40 17.03 12.94
CA GLU A 331 -47.97 17.38 11.64
C GLU A 331 -49.51 17.35 11.62
N ALA A 332 -50.15 16.48 12.40
CA ALA A 332 -51.61 16.41 12.48
C ALA A 332 -52.19 17.59 13.26
N GLU A 333 -51.52 18.07 14.31
CA GLU A 333 -51.86 19.32 14.98
C GLU A 333 -51.67 20.52 14.04
N ARG A 334 -50.52 20.60 13.35
CA ARG A 334 -50.22 21.64 12.36
C ARG A 334 -51.30 21.75 11.28
N ARG A 335 -51.71 20.63 10.67
CA ARG A 335 -52.77 20.61 9.63
C ARG A 335 -54.14 21.06 10.17
N ARG A 336 -54.52 20.67 11.40
CA ARG A 336 -55.76 21.14 12.03
C ARG A 336 -55.73 22.65 12.29
N PHE A 337 -54.62 23.16 12.81
CA PHE A 337 -54.43 24.60 13.04
C PHE A 337 -54.47 25.41 11.74
N ILE A 338 -53.78 24.97 10.70
CA ILE A 338 -53.80 25.59 9.36
C ILE A 338 -55.22 25.60 8.78
N ALA A 339 -55.94 24.48 8.85
CA ALA A 339 -57.32 24.39 8.38
C ALA A 339 -58.26 25.36 9.10
N ALA A 340 -58.08 25.55 10.41
CA ALA A 340 -58.86 26.52 11.19
C ALA A 340 -58.59 27.97 10.78
N LEU A 341 -57.32 28.33 10.56
CA LEU A 341 -56.97 29.68 10.08
C LEU A 341 -57.46 29.96 8.65
N ILE A 342 -57.55 28.93 7.79
CA ILE A 342 -58.10 29.06 6.44
C ILE A 342 -59.61 29.35 6.47
N ALA A 343 -60.35 28.79 7.44
CA ALA A 343 -61.77 29.05 7.64
C ALA A 343 -62.06 30.43 8.27
N MET A 344 -61.03 31.05 8.87
CA MET A 344 -61.12 32.38 9.51
C MET A 344 -60.63 33.49 8.58
N ARG A 345 -60.99 34.74 8.92
CA ARG A 345 -60.43 35.94 8.28
C ARG A 345 -59.05 36.27 8.89
N ALA A 346 -58.08 35.42 8.59
CA ALA A 346 -56.76 35.44 9.21
C ALA A 346 -55.73 36.31 8.44
N VAL A 347 -54.81 36.93 9.18
CA VAL A 347 -53.68 37.70 8.65
C VAL A 347 -52.39 37.06 9.14
N LEU A 348 -51.67 36.40 8.25
CA LEU A 348 -50.53 35.54 8.59
C LEU A 348 -49.21 36.28 8.30
N GLY A 349 -48.49 36.65 9.35
CA GLY A 349 -47.17 37.27 9.26
C GLY A 349 -46.09 36.24 9.01
N VAL A 350 -45.74 35.98 7.75
CA VAL A 350 -44.75 34.98 7.32
C VAL A 350 -43.39 35.65 7.03
N ARG A 351 -42.29 35.07 7.51
CA ARG A 351 -40.94 35.50 7.10
C ARG A 351 -40.59 34.95 5.72
N GLY A 352 -39.92 35.74 4.88
CA GLY A 352 -39.58 35.39 3.49
C GLY A 352 -39.05 33.97 3.29
N ASP A 353 -38.06 33.55 4.08
CA ASP A 353 -37.44 32.21 3.99
C ASP A 353 -38.38 31.03 4.27
N PHE A 354 -39.54 31.29 4.88
CA PHE A 354 -40.59 30.28 5.14
C PHE A 354 -41.73 30.31 4.13
N TYR A 355 -41.67 31.19 3.11
CA TYR A 355 -42.65 31.24 2.03
C TYR A 355 -42.74 29.90 1.26
N ASP A 356 -41.60 29.26 1.00
CA ASP A 356 -41.54 27.95 0.34
C ASP A 356 -42.20 26.84 1.18
N HIS A 357 -42.22 26.97 2.51
CA HIS A 357 -42.91 26.03 3.40
C HIS A 357 -44.44 26.21 3.31
N CYS A 358 -44.93 27.44 3.12
CA CYS A 358 -46.33 27.70 2.80
C CYS A 358 -46.71 27.24 1.39
N LEU A 359 -45.80 27.27 0.41
CA LEU A 359 -46.02 26.71 -0.93
C LEU A 359 -46.04 25.18 -0.94
N ALA A 360 -45.27 24.53 -0.06
CA ALA A 360 -45.21 23.09 0.08
C ALA A 360 -46.42 22.49 0.84
N ASP A 361 -47.24 23.32 1.50
CA ASP A 361 -48.46 22.90 2.18
C ASP A 361 -49.68 22.98 1.25
N ASP A 362 -50.28 21.82 0.94
CA ASP A 362 -51.43 21.69 0.03
C ASP A 362 -52.70 22.46 0.45
N GLN A 363 -52.78 22.93 1.71
CA GLN A 363 -53.92 23.73 2.20
C GLN A 363 -53.65 25.22 1.96
N LEU A 364 -52.45 25.71 2.30
CA LEU A 364 -52.05 27.11 2.15
C LEU A 364 -51.74 27.49 0.68
N ALA A 365 -51.11 26.61 -0.09
CA ALA A 365 -50.66 26.86 -1.46
C ALA A 365 -51.78 27.36 -2.40
N LYS A 366 -53.03 26.96 -2.13
CA LYS A 366 -54.22 27.35 -2.89
C LYS A 366 -54.57 28.84 -2.77
N PHE A 367 -54.17 29.49 -1.67
CA PHE A 367 -54.49 30.89 -1.37
C PHE A 367 -53.33 31.85 -1.70
N LEU A 368 -52.08 31.36 -1.67
CA LEU A 368 -50.88 32.18 -1.87
C LEU A 368 -50.88 33.04 -3.15
N PRO A 369 -51.23 32.53 -4.36
CA PRO A 369 -51.12 33.32 -5.60
C PRO A 369 -51.98 34.58 -5.63
N ALA A 370 -53.05 34.62 -4.83
CA ALA A 370 -54.03 35.69 -4.83
C ALA A 370 -54.01 36.52 -3.52
N SER A 371 -53.67 35.91 -2.39
CA SER A 371 -53.74 36.54 -1.05
C SER A 371 -52.38 36.93 -0.45
N GLN A 372 -51.30 36.89 -1.20
CA GLN A 372 -50.00 37.41 -0.78
C GLN A 372 -49.98 38.96 -0.74
N PHE A 373 -49.29 39.49 0.28
CA PHE A 373 -48.94 40.89 0.44
C PHE A 373 -47.44 41.00 0.79
N ASN A 374 -46.64 41.46 -0.18
CA ASN A 374 -45.19 41.60 0.00
C ASN A 374 -44.86 42.95 0.63
N LEU A 375 -44.54 42.94 1.92
CA LEU A 375 -44.16 44.13 2.68
C LEU A 375 -42.77 44.61 2.23
N GLN A 376 -42.76 45.66 1.41
CA GLN A 376 -41.53 46.30 0.93
C GLN A 376 -40.79 47.01 2.06
N ALA A 377 -39.49 47.29 1.85
CA ALA A 377 -38.73 48.21 2.68
C ALA A 377 -39.46 49.56 2.81
N MET A 378 -39.31 50.23 3.95
CA MET A 378 -39.96 51.52 4.17
C MET A 378 -39.30 52.57 3.27
N THR A 379 -40.10 53.43 2.63
CA THR A 379 -39.55 54.49 1.76
C THR A 379 -38.78 55.52 2.60
N PRO A 380 -37.82 56.29 2.03
CA PRO A 380 -37.12 57.33 2.79
C PRO A 380 -38.04 58.38 3.42
N ALA A 381 -39.18 58.67 2.77
CA ALA A 381 -40.23 59.54 3.34
C ALA A 381 -40.95 58.87 4.53
N GLY A 382 -41.28 57.57 4.42
CA GLY A 382 -41.83 56.79 5.54
C GLY A 382 -40.86 56.68 6.71
N LEU A 383 -39.58 56.42 6.44
CA LEU A 383 -38.52 56.36 7.46
C LEU A 383 -38.38 57.71 8.18
N ARG A 384 -38.32 58.83 7.44
CA ARG A 384 -38.31 60.17 8.04
C ARG A 384 -39.55 60.41 8.93
N ALA A 385 -40.74 60.00 8.48
CA ALA A 385 -41.96 60.10 9.29
C ALA A 385 -41.89 59.23 10.56
N ALA A 386 -41.36 58.01 10.47
CA ALA A 386 -41.17 57.08 11.58
C ALA A 386 -40.10 57.54 12.59
N ILE A 387 -39.17 58.41 12.18
CA ILE A 387 -38.18 59.05 13.07
C ILE A 387 -38.79 60.32 13.69
N GLU A 388 -39.28 61.26 12.88
CA GLU A 388 -39.60 62.60 13.38
C GLU A 388 -40.94 62.69 14.12
N ARG A 389 -41.99 61.99 13.66
CA ARG A 389 -43.34 62.16 14.20
C ARG A 389 -43.53 61.60 15.61
N PRO A 390 -42.96 60.44 16.01
CA PRO A 390 -43.08 59.95 17.39
C PRO A 390 -42.48 60.91 18.41
N ALA A 391 -41.32 61.51 18.10
CA ALA A 391 -40.67 62.50 18.96
C ALA A 391 -41.49 63.79 19.07
N ARG A 392 -41.95 64.36 17.95
CA ARG A 392 -42.77 65.59 17.95
C ARG A 392 -44.07 65.44 18.76
N GLN A 393 -44.68 64.26 18.73
CA GLN A 393 -45.93 63.98 19.44
C GLN A 393 -45.79 63.97 20.97
N ILE A 394 -44.57 63.81 21.48
CA ILE A 394 -44.24 63.95 22.91
C ILE A 394 -43.39 65.20 23.19
N GLY A 395 -43.45 66.21 22.31
CA GLY A 395 -42.82 67.51 22.50
C GLY A 395 -41.33 67.59 22.19
N VAL A 396 -40.72 66.56 21.60
CA VAL A 396 -39.27 66.54 21.31
C VAL A 396 -38.96 66.70 19.82
N ASP A 397 -38.07 67.62 19.50
CA ASP A 397 -37.59 67.84 18.13
C ASP A 397 -36.44 66.88 17.77
N VAL A 398 -36.33 66.53 16.49
CA VAL A 398 -35.18 65.79 15.94
C VAL A 398 -34.29 66.74 15.14
N GLU A 399 -32.99 66.74 15.41
CA GLU A 399 -32.03 67.55 14.65
C GLU A 399 -32.00 67.10 13.17
N PRO A 400 -32.15 68.01 12.18
CA PRO A 400 -32.23 67.62 10.77
C PRO A 400 -31.03 66.80 10.27
N GLY A 401 -29.82 67.10 10.75
CA GLY A 401 -28.60 66.36 10.40
C GLY A 401 -28.58 64.91 10.90
N LEU A 402 -29.26 64.62 12.02
CA LEU A 402 -29.37 63.26 12.56
C LEU A 402 -30.21 62.36 11.65
N VAL A 403 -31.32 62.89 11.10
CA VAL A 403 -32.22 62.13 10.22
C VAL A 403 -31.50 61.67 8.95
N GLU A 404 -30.77 62.57 8.27
CA GLU A 404 -30.05 62.21 7.03
C GLU A 404 -28.95 61.17 7.29
N ILE A 405 -28.25 61.24 8.42
CA ILE A 405 -27.22 60.26 8.79
C ILE A 405 -27.84 58.90 9.11
N LEU A 406 -28.95 58.85 9.85
CA LEU A 406 -29.69 57.61 10.10
C LEU A 406 -30.19 56.97 8.80
N LEU A 407 -30.77 57.75 7.90
CA LEU A 407 -31.21 57.28 6.59
C LEU A 407 -30.06 56.75 5.74
N HIS A 408 -28.87 57.38 5.81
CA HIS A 408 -27.69 56.93 5.07
C HIS A 408 -27.06 55.65 5.65
N GLU A 409 -26.96 55.54 6.97
CA GLU A 409 -26.31 54.37 7.63
C GLU A 409 -27.13 53.08 7.53
N ILE A 410 -28.47 53.17 7.42
CA ILE A 410 -29.36 52.02 7.18
C ILE A 410 -29.56 51.77 5.69
N GLY A 411 -29.52 52.82 4.87
CA GLY A 411 -29.77 52.72 3.44
C GLY A 411 -31.15 52.13 3.12
N THR A 412 -31.21 51.28 2.10
CA THR A 412 -32.44 50.59 1.68
C THR A 412 -32.60 49.21 2.34
N ASP A 413 -31.85 48.89 3.39
CA ASP A 413 -31.90 47.56 4.01
C ASP A 413 -33.23 47.34 4.76
N ALA A 414 -34.02 46.38 4.29
CA ALA A 414 -35.24 45.95 4.95
C ALA A 414 -34.98 45.43 6.38
N GLY A 415 -33.79 44.94 6.69
CA GLY A 415 -33.42 44.44 8.01
C GLY A 415 -33.13 45.51 9.08
N GLY A 416 -32.99 46.78 8.70
CA GLY A 416 -32.44 47.83 9.57
C GLY A 416 -33.39 48.44 10.60
N LEU A 417 -34.72 48.27 10.49
CA LEU A 417 -35.68 49.00 11.33
C LEU A 417 -35.57 48.73 12.86
N PRO A 418 -35.32 47.50 13.35
CA PRO A 418 -35.12 47.27 14.79
C PRO A 418 -33.83 47.94 15.28
N LEU A 419 -32.79 47.99 14.44
CA LEU A 419 -31.52 48.64 14.77
C LEU A 419 -31.67 50.17 14.80
N LEU A 420 -32.47 50.75 13.88
CA LEU A 420 -32.89 52.15 13.91
C LEU A 420 -33.61 52.49 15.21
N ALA A 421 -34.67 51.74 15.53
CA ALA A 421 -35.48 51.96 16.72
C ALA A 421 -34.65 51.80 18.02
N HIS A 422 -33.68 50.88 18.04
CA HIS A 422 -32.75 50.72 19.16
C HIS A 422 -31.75 51.86 19.29
N ALA A 423 -31.14 52.30 18.18
CA ALA A 423 -30.22 53.43 18.23
C ALA A 423 -30.93 54.74 18.62
N LEU A 424 -32.17 54.94 18.15
CA LEU A 424 -33.03 56.04 18.57
C LEU A 424 -33.44 55.95 20.05
N ALA A 425 -33.80 54.75 20.55
CA ALA A 425 -34.12 54.56 21.97
C ALA A 425 -32.91 54.82 22.89
N VAL A 426 -31.70 54.36 22.50
CA VAL A 426 -30.46 54.64 23.25
C VAL A 426 -30.09 56.14 23.17
N THR A 427 -30.33 56.79 22.03
CA THR A 427 -30.14 58.25 21.89
C THR A 427 -31.14 59.02 22.75
N TRP A 428 -32.41 58.60 22.77
CA TRP A 428 -33.45 59.17 23.65
C TRP A 428 -33.10 59.07 25.13
N GLN A 429 -32.60 57.91 25.58
CA GLN A 429 -32.16 57.70 26.96
C GLN A 429 -30.92 58.52 27.35
N ARG A 430 -30.14 58.98 26.36
CA ARG A 430 -28.90 59.77 26.57
C ARG A 430 -29.05 61.25 26.20
N ARG A 431 -30.23 61.70 25.75
CA ARG A 431 -30.50 63.08 25.35
C ARG A 431 -30.31 64.02 26.54
N ALA A 432 -29.68 65.16 26.30
CA ALA A 432 -29.49 66.21 27.31
C ALA A 432 -30.40 67.43 27.04
N GLY A 433 -31.71 67.19 26.84
CA GLY A 433 -32.69 68.24 26.59
C GLY A 433 -33.96 67.77 25.86
N ASP A 434 -34.66 68.74 25.28
CA ASP A 434 -35.90 68.62 24.50
C ASP A 434 -35.66 68.23 23.03
N LYS A 435 -34.43 67.86 22.64
CA LYS A 435 -34.08 67.48 21.26
C LYS A 435 -33.22 66.23 21.17
N LEU A 436 -33.44 65.43 20.13
CA LEU A 436 -32.55 64.35 19.71
C LEU A 436 -31.46 64.91 18.80
N THR A 437 -30.24 64.98 19.31
CA THR A 437 -29.09 65.58 18.62
C THR A 437 -28.17 64.55 17.96
N LEU A 438 -27.48 64.95 16.90
CA LEU A 438 -26.45 64.15 16.27
C LEU A 438 -25.28 63.88 17.23
N ALA A 439 -24.95 64.85 18.10
CA ALA A 439 -23.88 64.72 19.08
C ALA A 439 -24.16 63.62 20.13
N ASP A 440 -25.42 63.44 20.53
CA ASP A 440 -25.81 62.37 21.47
C ASP A 440 -25.85 61.00 20.79
N TYR A 441 -26.25 60.94 19.52
CA TYR A 441 -26.16 59.74 18.67
C TYR A 441 -24.71 59.29 18.44
N ASP A 442 -23.81 60.22 18.12
CA ASP A 442 -22.37 59.95 18.00
C ASP A 442 -21.76 59.49 19.34
N ARG A 443 -22.17 60.09 20.47
CA ARG A 443 -21.75 59.66 21.82
C ARG A 443 -22.34 58.31 22.25
N ALA A 444 -23.45 57.89 21.64
CA ALA A 444 -23.95 56.51 21.75
C ALA A 444 -23.13 55.50 20.91
N GLY A 445 -22.19 55.98 20.09
CA GLY A 445 -21.41 55.17 19.15
C GLY A 445 -22.22 54.75 17.93
N ARG A 446 -23.28 55.51 17.59
CA ARG A 446 -24.22 55.22 16.49
C ARG A 446 -24.90 53.85 16.65
N ILE A 447 -25.48 53.32 15.57
CA ILE A 447 -26.12 52.00 15.54
C ILE A 447 -25.18 50.89 16.07
N GLN A 448 -23.89 50.90 15.71
CA GLN A 448 -22.94 49.85 16.12
C GLN A 448 -22.64 49.90 17.63
N GLY A 449 -22.37 51.09 18.17
CA GLY A 449 -22.09 51.28 19.60
C GLY A 449 -23.29 51.03 20.50
N ALA A 450 -24.51 51.35 20.05
CA ALA A 450 -25.75 51.04 20.77
C ALA A 450 -25.94 49.52 20.96
N ILE A 451 -25.62 48.72 19.93
CA ILE A 451 -25.66 47.25 19.99
C ILE A 451 -24.53 46.71 20.87
N ALA A 452 -23.30 47.22 20.69
CA ALA A 452 -22.14 46.79 21.49
C ALA A 452 -22.36 47.03 22.99
N ALA A 453 -22.85 48.20 23.38
CA ALA A 453 -23.19 48.51 24.77
C ALA A 453 -24.26 47.57 25.36
N THR A 454 -25.21 47.11 24.54
CA THR A 454 -26.22 46.12 24.95
C THR A 454 -25.61 44.73 25.14
N ALA A 455 -24.61 44.37 24.34
CA ALA A 455 -23.83 43.14 24.49
C ALA A 455 -22.91 43.16 25.72
N ASP A 456 -22.24 44.29 25.97
CA ASP A 456 -21.41 44.49 27.16
C ASP A 456 -22.26 44.43 28.45
N GLU A 457 -23.45 45.01 28.47
CA GLU A 457 -24.38 44.91 29.61
C GLU A 457 -24.81 43.45 29.86
N ALA A 458 -25.15 42.71 28.81
CA ALA A 458 -25.51 41.29 28.91
C ALA A 458 -24.33 40.42 29.40
N TYR A 459 -23.11 40.70 28.94
CA TYR A 459 -21.92 39.99 29.39
C TYR A 459 -21.54 40.35 30.83
N ALA A 460 -21.70 41.62 31.23
CA ALA A 460 -21.46 42.08 32.61
C ALA A 460 -22.39 41.40 33.63
N ARG A 461 -23.60 40.98 33.23
CA ARG A 461 -24.54 40.21 34.06
C ARG A 461 -24.01 38.82 34.46
N CYS A 462 -23.00 38.28 33.75
CA CYS A 462 -22.34 37.03 34.12
C CYS A 462 -21.40 37.23 35.31
N SER A 463 -21.83 36.80 36.50
CA SER A 463 -21.13 37.01 37.77
C SER A 463 -20.11 35.91 38.10
N THR A 464 -20.25 34.71 37.52
CA THR A 464 -19.30 33.60 37.71
C THR A 464 -18.39 33.38 36.49
N ALA A 465 -17.19 32.84 36.71
CA ALA A 465 -16.28 32.46 35.63
C ALA A 465 -16.90 31.40 34.70
N GLU A 466 -17.67 30.47 35.26
CA GLU A 466 -18.41 29.45 34.52
C GLU A 466 -19.47 30.07 33.60
N GLN A 467 -20.28 31.02 34.08
CA GLN A 467 -21.23 31.76 33.24
C GLN A 467 -20.54 32.52 32.11
N ARG A 468 -19.39 33.16 32.35
CA ARG A 468 -18.64 33.89 31.31
C ARG A 468 -18.07 32.96 30.23
N VAL A 469 -17.53 31.81 30.63
CA VAL A 469 -17.06 30.78 29.70
C VAL A 469 -18.22 30.23 28.88
N ILE A 470 -19.35 29.93 29.52
CA ILE A 470 -20.56 29.45 28.84
C ILE A 470 -21.14 30.52 27.89
N PHE A 471 -21.18 31.81 28.28
CA PHE A 471 -21.63 32.92 27.43
C PHE A 471 -20.76 33.06 26.17
N GLN A 472 -19.43 33.06 26.36
CA GLN A 472 -18.47 33.04 25.26
C GLN A 472 -18.66 31.81 24.37
N GLN A 473 -18.79 30.62 24.97
CA GLN A 473 -18.92 29.37 24.22
C GLN A 473 -20.24 29.33 23.43
N ILE A 474 -21.38 29.68 24.02
CA ILE A 474 -22.68 29.77 23.33
C ILE A 474 -22.57 30.67 22.10
N LEU A 475 -22.05 31.89 22.23
CA LEU A 475 -21.87 32.77 21.08
C LEU A 475 -20.90 32.19 20.05
N MET A 476 -19.82 31.53 20.47
CA MET A 476 -18.88 30.81 19.59
C MET A 476 -19.43 29.49 19.01
N HIS A 477 -20.62 29.03 19.41
CA HIS A 477 -21.37 27.97 18.72
C HIS A 477 -22.27 28.55 17.63
N LEU A 478 -22.67 29.82 17.73
CA LEU A 478 -23.54 30.53 16.80
C LEU A 478 -22.79 31.29 15.69
N VAL A 479 -21.49 31.00 15.51
CA VAL A 479 -20.62 31.59 14.47
C VAL A 479 -19.92 30.50 13.65
N VAL A 480 -19.95 30.64 12.33
CA VAL A 480 -19.13 29.87 11.38
C VAL A 480 -17.91 30.70 10.98
N VAL A 481 -16.72 30.13 11.17
CA VAL A 481 -15.45 30.72 10.70
C VAL A 481 -14.88 29.81 9.62
N ARG A 482 -14.81 30.30 8.37
CA ARG A 482 -14.16 29.60 7.25
C ARG A 482 -12.74 30.14 7.08
N HIS A 483 -11.87 29.39 6.38
CA HIS A 483 -10.45 29.75 6.26
C HIS A 483 -10.26 31.16 5.63
N ASP A 484 -11.04 31.46 4.57
CA ASP A 484 -10.93 32.68 3.76
C ASP A 484 -12.26 33.43 3.57
N ALA A 485 -13.16 33.41 4.56
CA ALA A 485 -14.42 34.17 4.50
C ALA A 485 -14.68 34.95 5.81
N PRO A 486 -15.39 36.09 5.76
CA PRO A 486 -15.83 36.78 6.97
C PRO A 486 -16.69 35.86 7.85
N PRO A 487 -16.67 36.04 9.19
CA PRO A 487 -17.45 35.21 10.09
C PRO A 487 -18.95 35.37 9.78
N ALA A 488 -19.63 34.24 9.61
CA ALA A 488 -21.05 34.17 9.31
C ALA A 488 -21.82 33.63 10.51
N ARG A 489 -23.11 33.94 10.60
CA ARG A 489 -23.99 33.39 11.64
C ARG A 489 -24.23 31.89 11.43
N ARG A 490 -24.43 31.16 12.53
CA ARG A 490 -24.79 29.73 12.55
C ARG A 490 -26.08 29.53 13.32
N ARG A 491 -26.97 28.69 12.77
CA ARG A 491 -28.13 28.12 13.47
C ARG A 491 -27.74 26.87 14.25
N ALA A 492 -28.20 26.74 15.48
CA ALA A 492 -27.99 25.56 16.33
C ALA A 492 -29.25 25.22 17.12
N ASP A 493 -29.60 23.94 17.28
CA ASP A 493 -30.76 23.56 18.10
C ASP A 493 -30.52 23.94 19.58
N PRO A 494 -31.48 24.59 20.28
CA PRO A 494 -31.29 25.01 21.66
C PRO A 494 -31.03 23.85 22.63
N ALA A 495 -31.60 22.66 22.39
CA ALA A 495 -31.38 21.50 23.24
C ALA A 495 -29.96 20.93 23.04
N ASP A 496 -29.54 20.66 21.80
CA ASP A 496 -28.16 20.22 21.50
C ASP A 496 -27.10 21.24 21.95
N LEU A 497 -27.44 22.54 21.91
CA LEU A 497 -26.57 23.61 22.37
C LEU A 497 -26.42 23.62 23.90
N VAL A 498 -27.50 23.38 24.65
CA VAL A 498 -27.49 23.38 26.13
C VAL A 498 -26.95 22.06 26.71
N ASP A 499 -27.42 20.92 26.19
CA ASP A 499 -27.07 19.57 26.65
C ASP A 499 -25.61 19.18 26.35
N GLY A 500 -24.95 19.92 25.45
CA GLY A 500 -23.51 19.80 25.21
C GLY A 500 -22.67 20.22 26.42
N PHE A 501 -23.12 21.18 27.23
CA PHE A 501 -22.31 21.73 28.33
C PHE A 501 -22.33 20.85 29.59
N ASP A 502 -21.18 20.78 30.30
CA ASP A 502 -21.06 20.06 31.59
C ASP A 502 -22.00 20.63 32.69
N ALA A 503 -22.56 21.84 32.49
CA ALA A 503 -23.50 22.51 33.39
C ALA A 503 -24.74 23.06 32.62
N PRO A 504 -25.66 22.20 32.15
CA PRO A 504 -26.71 22.58 31.20
C PRO A 504 -27.69 23.62 31.76
N ARG A 505 -28.07 23.54 33.05
CA ARG A 505 -28.95 24.56 33.68
C ARG A 505 -28.34 25.98 33.69
N THR A 506 -27.00 26.07 33.77
CA THR A 506 -26.29 27.35 33.68
C THR A 506 -26.25 27.84 32.23
N ALA A 507 -26.10 26.95 31.25
CA ALA A 507 -26.18 27.28 29.83
C ALA A 507 -27.58 27.75 29.41
N GLU A 508 -28.65 27.10 29.89
CA GLU A 508 -30.03 27.52 29.69
C GLU A 508 -30.29 28.93 30.26
N THR A 509 -29.79 29.20 31.47
CA THR A 509 -29.89 30.52 32.11
C THR A 509 -29.18 31.62 31.29
N VAL A 510 -27.96 31.34 30.82
CA VAL A 510 -27.14 32.28 30.03
C VAL A 510 -27.74 32.51 28.64
N LEU A 511 -28.27 31.46 28.00
CA LEU A 511 -29.00 31.56 26.74
C LEU A 511 -30.28 32.40 26.91
N GLY A 512 -30.99 32.23 28.02
CA GLY A 512 -32.14 33.06 28.40
C GLY A 512 -31.82 34.55 28.45
N TRP A 513 -30.69 34.96 29.03
CA TRP A 513 -30.27 36.37 29.06
C TRP A 513 -29.93 36.93 27.67
N LEU A 514 -29.29 36.13 26.81
CA LEU A 514 -28.97 36.52 25.43
C LEU A 514 -30.24 36.74 24.59
N ILE A 515 -31.28 35.94 24.84
CA ILE A 515 -32.61 36.08 24.24
C ILE A 515 -33.37 37.28 24.82
N GLU A 516 -33.36 37.47 26.14
CA GLU A 516 -33.99 38.61 26.83
C GLU A 516 -33.50 39.95 26.30
N LYS A 517 -32.17 40.08 26.10
CA LYS A 517 -31.51 41.27 25.53
C LYS A 517 -31.52 41.31 24.00
N ARG A 518 -32.15 40.34 23.32
CA ARG A 518 -32.29 40.23 21.85
C ARG A 518 -30.98 40.27 21.08
N LEU A 519 -29.89 39.79 21.69
CA LEU A 519 -28.61 39.54 21.03
C LEU A 519 -28.64 38.21 20.25
N VAL A 520 -29.48 37.29 20.74
CA VAL A 520 -29.80 36.00 20.15
C VAL A 520 -31.32 35.93 19.95
N THR A 521 -31.75 35.35 18.84
CA THR A 521 -33.15 35.03 18.54
C THR A 521 -33.33 33.53 18.47
N LEU A 522 -34.46 33.04 18.99
CA LEU A 522 -35.01 31.76 18.61
C LEU A 522 -35.71 31.95 17.26
N ASP A 523 -35.20 31.27 16.24
CA ASP A 523 -35.75 31.19 14.90
C ASP A 523 -36.25 29.76 14.69
N GLY A 524 -37.48 29.51 15.15
CA GLY A 524 -38.02 28.16 15.22
C GLY A 524 -37.28 27.28 16.24
N ASN A 525 -37.05 26.01 15.92
CA ASN A 525 -36.26 25.10 16.78
C ASN A 525 -34.74 25.35 16.68
N ALA A 526 -34.31 26.55 16.27
CA ALA A 526 -32.91 26.93 16.18
C ALA A 526 -32.64 28.28 16.83
N VAL A 527 -31.49 28.38 17.48
CA VAL A 527 -30.90 29.59 18.05
C VAL A 527 -29.99 30.21 16.98
N GLU A 528 -30.08 31.53 16.75
CA GLU A 528 -29.17 32.30 15.89
C GLU A 528 -28.89 33.68 16.48
N LEU A 529 -27.76 34.31 16.14
CA LEU A 529 -27.51 35.72 16.48
C LEU A 529 -28.49 36.64 15.74
N SER A 530 -29.16 37.55 16.45
CA SER A 530 -30.27 38.35 15.89
C SER A 530 -29.86 39.21 14.68
N HIS A 531 -28.65 39.77 14.73
CA HIS A 531 -28.11 40.64 13.68
C HIS A 531 -26.63 40.35 13.42
N GLU A 532 -26.22 40.28 12.14
CA GLU A 532 -24.81 40.05 11.76
C GLU A 532 -23.89 41.20 12.22
N VAL A 533 -24.43 42.41 12.39
CA VAL A 533 -23.72 43.59 12.92
C VAL A 533 -23.00 43.27 14.24
N LEU A 534 -23.56 42.42 15.10
CA LEU A 534 -22.95 42.01 16.37
C LEU A 534 -21.56 41.35 16.18
N LEU A 535 -21.33 40.65 15.07
CA LEU A 535 -20.05 39.99 14.76
C LEU A 535 -18.90 40.97 14.48
N ARG A 536 -19.23 42.22 14.14
CA ARG A 536 -18.26 43.26 13.74
C ARG A 536 -18.23 44.43 14.72
N ALA A 537 -19.38 44.76 15.30
CA ALA A 537 -19.55 45.90 16.20
C ALA A 537 -19.08 45.63 17.64
N TRP A 538 -19.04 44.37 18.11
CA TRP A 538 -18.62 44.05 19.48
C TRP A 538 -17.17 43.51 19.53
N PRO A 539 -16.19 44.30 20.01
CA PRO A 539 -14.76 43.95 19.88
C PRO A 539 -14.35 42.69 20.65
N GLN A 540 -15.03 42.40 21.76
CA GLN A 540 -14.73 41.24 22.59
C GLN A 540 -15.05 39.92 21.85
N LEU A 541 -16.16 39.88 21.11
CA LEU A 541 -16.54 38.74 20.27
C LEU A 541 -15.57 38.55 19.10
N GLY A 542 -15.14 39.64 18.46
CA GLY A 542 -14.10 39.59 17.41
C GLY A 542 -12.79 38.97 17.92
N THR A 543 -12.34 39.39 19.11
CA THR A 543 -11.12 38.86 19.74
C THR A 543 -11.21 37.35 20.02
N TRP A 544 -12.39 36.87 20.44
CA TRP A 544 -12.64 35.44 20.64
C TRP A 544 -12.63 34.64 19.33
N ILE A 545 -13.23 35.18 18.26
CA ILE A 545 -13.25 34.58 16.91
C ILE A 545 -11.82 34.41 16.37
N GLU A 546 -10.97 35.42 16.54
CA GLU A 546 -9.59 35.39 16.06
C GLU A 546 -8.72 34.41 16.86
N THR A 547 -8.84 34.43 18.19
CA THR A 547 -8.05 33.55 19.07
C THR A 547 -8.45 32.08 18.93
N GLY A 548 -9.73 31.79 18.70
CA GLY A 548 -10.28 30.42 18.59
C GLY A 548 -10.29 29.83 17.16
N ARG A 549 -9.82 30.56 16.14
CA ARG A 549 -10.01 30.22 14.72
C ARG A 549 -9.59 28.79 14.35
N ASN A 550 -8.41 28.34 14.80
CA ASN A 550 -7.89 27.02 14.47
C ASN A 550 -8.70 25.87 15.12
N ASP A 551 -9.16 26.05 16.36
CA ASP A 551 -9.91 25.02 17.08
C ASP A 551 -11.36 24.89 16.57
N GLN A 552 -11.96 25.97 16.05
CA GLN A 552 -13.28 25.93 15.40
C GLN A 552 -13.25 25.26 14.01
N VAL A 553 -12.19 25.44 13.22
CA VAL A 553 -12.03 24.77 11.92
C VAL A 553 -11.94 23.24 12.10
N ILE A 554 -11.19 22.77 13.11
CA ILE A 554 -11.09 21.33 13.45
C ILE A 554 -12.45 20.78 13.90
N ARG A 555 -13.20 21.56 14.68
CA ARG A 555 -14.55 21.21 15.16
C ARG A 555 -15.55 21.07 14.00
N GLN A 556 -15.59 22.02 13.09
CA GLN A 556 -16.54 22.01 11.96
C GLN A 556 -16.30 20.80 11.05
N GLN A 557 -15.04 20.48 10.74
CA GLN A 557 -14.67 19.29 9.96
C GLN A 557 -15.12 17.97 10.62
N LEU A 558 -15.11 17.89 11.95
CA LEU A 558 -15.60 16.73 12.70
C LEU A 558 -17.13 16.58 12.65
N ILE A 559 -17.88 17.68 12.65
CA ILE A 559 -19.34 17.67 12.57
C ILE A 559 -19.78 17.26 11.15
N GLU A 560 -19.23 17.92 10.11
CA GLU A 560 -19.54 17.62 8.70
C GLU A 560 -19.22 16.14 8.34
N ALA A 561 -18.12 15.61 8.86
CA ALA A 561 -17.76 14.20 8.66
C ALA A 561 -18.69 13.22 9.39
N ALA A 562 -19.23 13.61 10.56
CA ALA A 562 -20.17 12.79 11.32
C ALA A 562 -21.56 12.77 10.69
N GLU A 563 -22.03 13.91 10.18
CA GLU A 563 -23.27 14.04 9.40
C GLU A 563 -23.18 13.24 8.09
N GLN A 564 -22.06 13.33 7.36
CA GLN A 564 -21.83 12.51 6.18
C GLN A 564 -21.84 11.01 6.49
N TRP A 565 -21.21 10.61 7.60
CA TRP A 565 -21.20 9.21 8.05
C TRP A 565 -22.59 8.69 8.41
N GLU A 566 -23.45 9.51 9.02
CA GLU A 566 -24.85 9.16 9.27
C GLU A 566 -25.64 8.98 7.96
N ARG A 567 -25.55 9.97 7.05
CA ARG A 567 -26.25 9.96 5.74
C ARG A 567 -25.88 8.76 4.86
N GLU A 568 -24.64 8.30 4.93
CA GLU A 568 -24.15 7.15 4.16
C GLU A 568 -24.52 5.78 4.78
N GLY A 569 -25.24 5.74 5.91
CA GLY A 569 -25.58 4.48 6.59
C GLY A 569 -24.47 3.94 7.49
N LYS A 570 -23.67 4.83 8.09
CA LYS A 570 -22.57 4.53 9.02
C LYS A 570 -21.43 3.63 8.47
N PRO A 571 -20.98 3.77 7.21
CA PRO A 571 -19.94 2.92 6.65
C PRO A 571 -18.59 3.09 7.35
N VAL A 572 -17.84 2.00 7.47
CA VAL A 572 -16.51 1.98 8.12
C VAL A 572 -15.44 2.77 7.32
N GLY A 573 -15.73 3.08 6.05
CA GLY A 573 -14.88 3.87 5.15
C GLY A 573 -14.65 5.29 5.64
N SER A 574 -15.73 5.98 6.04
CA SER A 574 -15.79 7.43 6.29
C SER A 574 -15.26 7.84 7.68
N LEU A 575 -14.94 6.86 8.55
CA LEU A 575 -14.32 7.07 9.86
C LEU A 575 -12.89 7.63 9.77
N TYR A 576 -12.55 8.60 10.61
CA TYR A 576 -11.23 9.23 10.68
C TYR A 576 -10.11 8.24 11.05
N ARG A 577 -8.89 8.49 10.53
CA ARG A 577 -7.71 7.61 10.64
C ARG A 577 -6.42 8.44 10.64
N GLY A 578 -5.34 7.92 11.24
CA GLY A 578 -4.00 8.52 11.11
C GLY A 578 -3.95 9.96 11.62
N ASP A 579 -3.27 10.85 10.91
CA ASP A 579 -3.03 12.24 11.36
C ASP A 579 -4.33 13.03 11.60
N ARG A 580 -5.38 12.80 10.80
CA ARG A 580 -6.71 13.39 11.04
C ARG A 580 -7.33 12.92 12.36
N LEU A 581 -7.14 11.67 12.73
CA LEU A 581 -7.60 11.14 14.03
C LEU A 581 -6.67 11.55 15.18
N ALA A 582 -5.37 11.73 14.93
CA ALA A 582 -4.42 12.25 15.90
C ALA A 582 -4.73 13.72 16.27
N ILE A 583 -5.01 14.57 15.27
CA ILE A 583 -5.43 15.96 15.45
C ILE A 583 -6.77 16.02 16.20
N ALA A 584 -7.79 15.26 15.78
CA ALA A 584 -9.09 15.20 16.45
C ALA A 584 -8.99 14.68 17.91
N ARG A 585 -8.07 13.74 18.18
CA ARG A 585 -7.81 13.21 19.52
C ARG A 585 -7.04 14.21 20.39
N GLY A 586 -6.10 14.95 19.82
CA GLY A 586 -5.39 16.04 20.49
C GLY A 586 -6.35 17.16 20.91
N TRP A 587 -7.22 17.58 20.00
CA TRP A 587 -8.29 18.55 20.24
C TRP A 587 -9.21 18.11 21.39
N ARG A 588 -9.76 16.88 21.35
CA ARG A 588 -10.62 16.31 22.41
C ARG A 588 -9.92 16.12 23.77
N SER A 589 -8.58 16.13 23.81
CA SER A 589 -7.83 15.90 25.05
C SER A 589 -7.84 17.11 26.00
N ARG A 590 -8.08 18.32 25.47
CA ARG A 590 -8.29 19.54 26.27
C ARG A 590 -9.69 19.50 26.90
N SER A 591 -9.79 19.75 28.20
CA SER A 591 -11.04 19.68 28.98
C SER A 591 -12.15 20.56 28.42
N GLU A 592 -11.81 21.81 28.03
CA GLU A 592 -12.72 22.84 27.50
C GLU A 592 -13.47 22.44 26.22
N HIS A 593 -13.02 21.40 25.53
CA HIS A 593 -13.51 21.01 24.19
C HIS A 593 -14.36 19.72 24.20
N ARG A 594 -14.62 19.12 25.37
CA ARG A 594 -15.49 17.93 25.46
C ARG A 594 -16.96 18.24 25.23
N ALA A 595 -17.41 19.39 25.73
CA ALA A 595 -18.77 19.89 25.60
C ALA A 595 -19.15 20.31 24.17
N ALA A 596 -18.15 20.56 23.32
CA ALA A 596 -18.34 21.21 22.02
C ALA A 596 -18.67 20.24 20.86
N LEU A 597 -18.97 18.96 21.10
CA LEU A 597 -19.33 18.00 20.05
C LEU A 597 -20.78 17.54 20.20
N THR A 598 -21.54 17.56 19.10
CA THR A 598 -22.88 16.97 19.05
C THR A 598 -22.84 15.47 19.41
N PRO A 599 -23.95 14.87 19.89
CA PRO A 599 -24.01 13.44 20.20
C PRO A 599 -23.56 12.56 19.01
N LEU A 600 -23.91 12.97 17.79
CA LEU A 600 -23.47 12.35 16.54
C LEU A 600 -21.96 12.48 16.31
N GLY A 601 -21.38 13.67 16.49
CA GLY A 601 -19.92 13.89 16.40
C GLY A 601 -19.14 13.08 17.45
N ALA A 602 -19.66 12.98 18.67
CA ALA A 602 -19.10 12.14 19.72
C ALA A 602 -19.20 10.65 19.40
N ALA A 603 -20.30 10.20 18.79
CA ALA A 603 -20.49 8.83 18.32
C ALA A 603 -19.58 8.48 17.13
N PHE A 604 -19.43 9.37 16.15
CA PHE A 604 -18.52 9.24 15.01
C PHE A 604 -17.04 9.16 15.45
N LEU A 605 -16.61 10.05 16.33
CA LEU A 605 -15.26 10.03 16.88
C LEU A 605 -15.04 8.81 17.79
N GLY A 606 -16.05 8.39 18.55
CA GLY A 606 -16.03 7.16 19.35
C GLY A 606 -15.98 5.89 18.48
N ALA A 607 -16.69 5.87 17.35
CA ALA A 607 -16.64 4.81 16.34
C ALA A 607 -15.28 4.81 15.63
N SER A 608 -14.72 5.97 15.30
CA SER A 608 -13.38 6.13 14.73
C SER A 608 -12.30 5.63 15.69
N ILE A 609 -12.37 5.96 16.99
CA ILE A 609 -11.43 5.48 18.02
C ILE A 609 -11.63 3.98 18.29
N ARG A 610 -12.87 3.46 18.32
CA ARG A 610 -13.11 2.01 18.46
C ARG A 610 -12.67 1.24 17.22
N HIS A 611 -12.89 1.77 16.02
CA HIS A 611 -12.41 1.17 14.79
C HIS A 611 -10.89 1.26 14.69
N GLU A 612 -10.23 2.38 15.01
CA GLU A 612 -8.77 2.45 15.00
C GLU A 612 -8.16 1.65 16.15
N SER A 613 -8.78 1.52 17.33
CA SER A 613 -8.27 0.67 18.41
C SER A 613 -8.59 -0.82 18.25
N ARG A 614 -9.66 -1.19 17.53
CA ARG A 614 -9.94 -2.56 17.09
C ARG A 614 -9.14 -2.92 15.86
N ARG A 615 -8.89 -1.99 14.94
CA ARG A 615 -7.93 -2.10 13.83
C ARG A 615 -6.50 -2.02 14.32
N ALA A 616 -6.16 -1.36 15.43
CA ALA A 616 -4.84 -1.36 16.06
C ALA A 616 -4.65 -2.52 17.03
N ARG A 617 -5.73 -3.09 17.60
CA ARG A 617 -5.68 -4.43 18.20
C ARG A 617 -5.64 -5.51 17.14
N VAL A 618 -6.28 -5.40 15.98
CA VAL A 618 -6.11 -6.33 14.85
C VAL A 618 -4.82 -6.03 14.07
N ARG A 619 -4.26 -4.83 14.13
CA ARG A 619 -2.90 -4.43 13.68
C ARG A 619 -1.93 -4.38 14.88
N ARG A 620 -2.19 -5.18 15.92
CA ARG A 620 -1.22 -5.57 16.97
C ARG A 620 -1.35 -7.05 17.27
N THR A 621 -2.53 -7.65 17.35
CA THR A 621 -2.67 -9.10 17.21
C THR A 621 -2.27 -9.53 15.82
N ALA A 622 -2.62 -8.82 14.74
CA ALA A 622 -2.06 -8.99 13.38
C ALA A 622 -1.19 -7.82 12.89
N VAL A 623 -0.41 -7.17 13.78
CA VAL A 623 0.98 -6.82 13.43
C VAL A 623 1.96 -7.60 14.27
N THR A 624 1.65 -8.03 15.47
CA THR A 624 2.39 -9.15 16.08
C THR A 624 2.12 -10.45 15.32
N MET A 625 0.95 -10.67 14.69
CA MET A 625 0.69 -11.80 13.77
C MET A 625 0.94 -11.44 12.29
N LEU A 626 1.04 -10.17 11.83
CA LEU A 626 1.65 -9.87 10.51
C LEU A 626 3.16 -9.59 10.58
N ALA A 627 3.75 -9.55 11.76
CA ALA A 627 5.20 -9.57 11.99
C ALA A 627 5.64 -10.90 12.62
N VAL A 628 4.75 -11.72 13.19
CA VAL A 628 5.01 -13.17 13.34
C VAL A 628 4.70 -13.85 12.01
N LEU A 629 3.56 -13.65 11.32
CA LEU A 629 3.46 -14.08 9.91
C LEU A 629 4.40 -13.30 9.00
N GLY A 630 4.90 -12.12 9.39
CA GLY A 630 5.87 -11.37 8.60
C GLY A 630 7.30 -11.85 8.82
N LEU A 631 7.67 -12.20 10.06
CA LEU A 631 8.93 -12.86 10.39
C LEU A 631 8.89 -14.33 10.02
N VAL A 632 7.74 -15.00 10.04
CA VAL A 632 7.52 -16.37 9.54
C VAL A 632 7.42 -16.34 8.02
N ALA A 633 6.81 -15.35 7.36
CA ALA A 633 6.87 -15.24 5.89
C ALA A 633 8.21 -14.70 5.41
N SER A 634 8.95 -13.91 6.20
CA SER A 634 10.33 -13.52 5.88
C SER A 634 11.30 -14.64 6.19
N SER A 635 11.11 -15.39 7.28
CA SER A 635 11.88 -16.62 7.55
C SER A 635 11.48 -17.75 6.60
N ALA A 636 10.23 -17.83 6.15
CA ALA A 636 9.78 -18.77 5.13
C ALA A 636 10.11 -18.30 3.72
N ALA A 637 10.31 -17.00 3.49
CA ALA A 637 10.86 -16.48 2.24
C ALA A 637 12.38 -16.68 2.22
N VAL A 638 13.10 -16.38 3.30
CA VAL A 638 14.53 -16.72 3.46
C VAL A 638 14.72 -18.23 3.42
N TYR A 639 13.88 -19.02 4.07
CA TYR A 639 13.87 -20.48 3.96
C TYR A 639 13.40 -20.93 2.58
N ALA A 640 12.50 -20.23 1.87
CA ALA A 640 12.15 -20.56 0.49
C ALA A 640 13.21 -20.11 -0.53
N PHE A 641 14.01 -19.09 -0.22
CA PHE A 641 15.17 -18.67 -1.02
C PHE A 641 16.33 -19.63 -0.74
N GLN A 642 16.62 -19.97 0.52
CA GLN A 642 17.55 -21.04 0.89
C GLN A 642 17.09 -22.39 0.35
N GLN A 643 15.80 -22.76 0.43
CA GLN A 643 15.27 -23.98 -0.20
C GLN A 643 15.25 -23.87 -1.71
N ARG A 644 15.10 -22.69 -2.31
CA ARG A 644 15.23 -22.50 -3.76
C ARG A 644 16.67 -22.62 -4.20
N ASP A 645 17.62 -22.17 -3.40
CA ASP A 645 19.05 -22.22 -3.69
C ASP A 645 19.61 -23.62 -3.39
N ILE A 646 19.17 -24.28 -2.31
CA ILE A 646 19.35 -25.72 -2.06
C ILE A 646 18.66 -26.56 -3.15
N ALA A 647 17.44 -26.21 -3.59
CA ALA A 647 16.76 -26.92 -4.68
C ALA A 647 17.39 -26.63 -6.05
N ARG A 648 18.04 -25.48 -6.24
CA ARG A 648 18.91 -25.19 -7.39
C ARG A 648 20.16 -26.04 -7.30
N GLU A 649 20.89 -26.04 -6.19
CA GLU A 649 22.06 -26.89 -5.97
C GLU A 649 21.73 -28.38 -6.14
N GLN A 650 20.58 -28.85 -5.62
CA GLN A 650 20.08 -30.21 -5.79
C GLN A 650 19.64 -30.48 -7.24
N ARG A 651 19.00 -29.53 -7.92
CA ARG A 651 18.62 -29.66 -9.34
C ARG A 651 19.85 -29.68 -10.23
N ASP A 652 20.82 -28.82 -9.97
CA ASP A 652 22.06 -28.70 -10.73
C ASP A 652 22.96 -29.92 -10.43
N ALA A 653 22.96 -30.44 -9.20
CA ALA A 653 23.53 -31.75 -8.87
C ALA A 653 22.80 -32.90 -9.57
N ALA A 654 21.47 -32.89 -9.64
CA ALA A 654 20.70 -33.94 -10.30
C ALA A 654 20.87 -33.91 -11.83
N ILE A 655 20.96 -32.71 -12.43
CA ILE A 655 21.27 -32.54 -13.86
C ILE A 655 22.72 -32.96 -14.11
N PHE A 656 23.68 -32.55 -13.29
CA PHE A 656 25.08 -32.97 -13.38
C PHE A 656 25.19 -34.50 -13.30
N ASN A 657 24.66 -35.11 -12.24
CA ASN A 657 24.64 -36.56 -12.07
C ASN A 657 23.95 -37.27 -13.23
N LYS A 658 22.88 -36.70 -13.79
CA LYS A 658 22.19 -37.25 -14.97
C LYS A 658 23.05 -37.15 -16.24
N VAL A 659 23.74 -36.03 -16.46
CA VAL A 659 24.66 -35.84 -17.61
C VAL A 659 25.81 -36.84 -17.50
N THR A 660 26.47 -36.94 -16.35
CA THR A 660 27.59 -37.88 -16.12
C THR A 660 27.13 -39.35 -16.18
N ALA A 661 25.93 -39.68 -15.70
CA ALA A 661 25.36 -41.02 -15.82
C ALA A 661 25.02 -41.38 -17.28
N GLU A 662 24.46 -40.44 -18.05
CA GLU A 662 24.13 -40.67 -19.46
C GLU A 662 25.41 -40.70 -20.33
N ALA A 663 26.43 -39.90 -20.01
CA ALA A 663 27.76 -39.99 -20.62
C ALA A 663 28.36 -41.39 -20.44
N ASN A 664 28.43 -41.88 -19.20
CA ASN A 664 28.90 -43.24 -18.89
C ASN A 664 28.06 -44.33 -19.56
N ARG A 665 26.73 -44.14 -19.71
CA ARG A 665 25.85 -45.07 -20.40
C ARG A 665 26.10 -45.12 -21.91
N ILE A 666 26.26 -43.95 -22.55
CA ILE A 666 26.44 -43.83 -23.99
C ILE A 666 27.89 -44.15 -24.41
N ARG A 667 28.87 -44.04 -23.52
CA ARG A 667 30.31 -44.27 -23.76
C ARG A 667 30.65 -45.61 -24.42
N THR A 668 29.83 -46.65 -24.26
CA THR A 668 30.00 -47.95 -24.94
C THR A 668 29.42 -47.98 -26.35
N VAL A 669 28.49 -47.07 -26.68
CA VAL A 669 27.74 -47.00 -27.94
C VAL A 669 28.29 -45.91 -28.87
N ASP A 670 28.55 -44.71 -28.36
CA ASP A 670 29.22 -43.62 -29.08
C ASP A 670 30.16 -42.86 -28.12
N VAL A 671 31.46 -43.12 -28.27
CA VAL A 671 32.53 -42.51 -27.47
C VAL A 671 32.60 -40.98 -27.68
N SER A 672 32.24 -40.51 -28.88
CA SER A 672 32.33 -39.09 -29.25
C SER A 672 31.24 -38.27 -28.56
N LEU A 673 30.02 -38.81 -28.48
CA LEU A 673 28.91 -38.18 -27.76
C LEU A 673 29.14 -38.20 -26.24
N ALA A 674 29.69 -39.29 -25.69
CA ALA A 674 30.05 -39.35 -24.27
C ALA A 674 31.06 -38.25 -23.90
N ALA A 675 32.14 -38.10 -24.66
CA ALA A 675 33.13 -37.04 -24.46
C ALA A 675 32.54 -35.61 -24.50
N GLN A 676 31.52 -35.38 -25.35
CA GLN A 676 30.79 -34.11 -25.37
C GLN A 676 29.95 -33.89 -24.10
N LEU A 677 29.30 -34.94 -23.58
CA LEU A 677 28.54 -34.87 -22.33
C LEU A 677 29.48 -34.68 -21.12
N ASP A 678 30.64 -35.34 -21.09
CA ASP A 678 31.64 -35.15 -20.05
C ASP A 678 32.30 -33.75 -20.11
N LEU A 679 32.46 -33.16 -21.30
CA LEU A 679 32.83 -31.75 -21.44
C LEU A 679 31.74 -30.79 -20.92
N VAL A 680 30.46 -31.12 -21.10
CA VAL A 680 29.35 -30.37 -20.49
C VAL A 680 29.37 -30.53 -18.96
N ALA A 681 29.57 -31.74 -18.43
CA ALA A 681 29.70 -31.98 -17.00
C ALA A 681 30.86 -31.19 -16.38
N TYR A 682 32.04 -31.21 -17.02
CA TYR A 682 33.19 -30.40 -16.61
C TYR A 682 32.88 -28.90 -16.64
N ARG A 683 32.19 -28.39 -17.67
CA ARG A 683 31.76 -26.98 -17.72
C ARG A 683 30.74 -26.62 -16.64
N MET A 684 29.89 -27.57 -16.22
CA MET A 684 28.97 -27.39 -15.09
C MET A 684 29.72 -27.34 -13.75
N ARG A 685 30.78 -28.15 -13.57
CA ARG A 685 31.57 -28.21 -12.33
C ARG A 685 33.09 -28.36 -12.60
N PRO A 686 33.81 -27.28 -12.98
CA PRO A 686 35.22 -27.39 -13.38
C PRO A 686 36.21 -27.80 -12.27
N ALA A 687 35.76 -27.76 -11.01
CA ALA A 687 36.52 -28.17 -9.84
C ALA A 687 36.30 -29.65 -9.45
N ASP A 688 35.44 -30.37 -10.18
CA ASP A 688 35.15 -31.79 -9.95
C ASP A 688 36.25 -32.66 -10.59
N ALA A 689 36.96 -33.41 -9.75
CA ALA A 689 38.14 -34.19 -10.17
C ALA A 689 37.80 -35.36 -11.12
N ASP A 690 36.59 -35.92 -11.01
CA ASP A 690 36.17 -37.04 -11.84
C ASP A 690 35.92 -36.54 -13.27
N THR A 691 35.24 -35.40 -13.45
CA THR A 691 35.06 -34.81 -14.81
C THR A 691 36.38 -34.42 -15.48
N GLY A 692 37.36 -33.91 -14.72
CA GLY A 692 38.70 -33.65 -15.24
C GLY A 692 39.42 -34.94 -15.67
N THR A 693 39.23 -36.03 -14.92
CA THR A 693 39.78 -37.35 -15.25
C THR A 693 39.11 -37.95 -16.49
N HIS A 694 37.78 -37.87 -16.60
CA HIS A 694 37.04 -38.29 -17.78
C HIS A 694 37.54 -37.58 -19.05
N LEU A 695 37.72 -36.26 -19.01
CA LEU A 695 38.26 -35.51 -20.16
C LEU A 695 39.68 -35.91 -20.56
N ILE A 696 40.54 -36.34 -19.63
CA ILE A 696 41.88 -36.86 -19.95
C ILE A 696 41.78 -38.23 -20.63
N VAL A 697 40.84 -39.08 -20.20
CA VAL A 697 40.56 -40.37 -20.87
C VAL A 697 40.00 -40.12 -22.27
N ASP A 698 39.05 -39.20 -22.41
CA ASP A 698 38.39 -38.86 -23.68
C ASP A 698 39.35 -38.23 -24.69
N ALA A 699 40.30 -37.41 -24.24
CA ALA A 699 41.35 -36.84 -25.08
C ALA A 699 42.32 -37.89 -25.65
N ASN A 700 42.38 -39.10 -25.07
CA ASN A 700 43.15 -40.24 -25.57
C ASN A 700 42.23 -41.32 -26.20
N ALA A 701 40.94 -41.06 -26.33
CA ALA A 701 40.01 -41.93 -27.03
C ALA A 701 39.92 -41.53 -28.52
N PRO A 702 39.63 -42.49 -29.43
CA PRO A 702 39.39 -42.16 -30.82
C PRO A 702 38.03 -41.46 -30.97
N LEU A 703 38.05 -40.13 -31.02
CA LEU A 703 36.87 -39.28 -31.21
C LEU A 703 36.62 -39.07 -32.71
N SER A 704 35.34 -39.04 -33.11
CA SER A 704 34.93 -38.85 -34.51
C SER A 704 34.33 -37.48 -34.78
N ALA A 705 34.64 -36.94 -35.96
CA ALA A 705 33.79 -35.98 -36.65
C ALA A 705 32.97 -36.71 -37.74
N THR A 706 31.69 -36.42 -37.86
CA THR A 706 30.82 -36.99 -38.91
C THR A 706 30.75 -36.02 -40.09
N LEU A 707 30.84 -36.52 -41.33
CA LEU A 707 30.64 -35.67 -42.51
C LEU A 707 29.23 -35.05 -42.51
N PRO A 708 29.06 -33.76 -42.85
CA PRO A 708 27.77 -33.08 -42.91
C PRO A 708 26.69 -33.82 -43.73
N ALA A 709 25.43 -33.59 -43.36
CA ALA A 709 24.27 -34.28 -43.94
C ALA A 709 24.11 -34.02 -45.46
N GLY A 710 24.63 -34.95 -46.25
CA GLY A 710 24.56 -34.98 -47.72
C GLY A 710 24.92 -36.36 -48.29
N ALA A 711 25.82 -37.08 -47.64
CA ALA A 711 26.26 -38.41 -48.03
C ALA A 711 25.20 -39.51 -47.72
N LYS A 712 24.24 -39.74 -48.62
CA LYS A 712 23.21 -40.78 -48.44
C LYS A 712 23.71 -42.16 -48.88
N ASP A 713 23.81 -43.08 -47.93
CA ASP A 713 24.24 -44.48 -48.13
C ASP A 713 25.63 -44.59 -48.79
N VAL A 714 26.68 -44.23 -48.05
CA VAL A 714 28.06 -44.38 -48.53
C VAL A 714 28.49 -45.85 -48.49
N SER A 715 29.02 -46.33 -49.62
CA SER A 715 29.59 -47.67 -49.75
C SER A 715 31.11 -47.69 -49.57
N VAL A 716 31.80 -46.65 -50.02
CA VAL A 716 33.25 -46.63 -50.19
C VAL A 716 33.85 -45.24 -49.93
N VAL A 717 35.04 -45.23 -49.32
CA VAL A 717 35.83 -44.03 -49.04
C VAL A 717 37.28 -44.20 -49.52
N ALA A 718 37.92 -43.10 -49.93
CA ALA A 718 39.33 -43.06 -50.26
C ALA A 718 39.93 -41.67 -49.93
N PHE A 719 41.11 -41.63 -49.34
CA PHE A 719 41.89 -40.38 -49.18
C PHE A 719 42.74 -40.11 -50.41
N SER A 720 42.99 -38.83 -50.70
CA SER A 720 44.07 -38.42 -51.59
C SER A 720 45.45 -38.66 -50.95
N PRO A 721 46.53 -38.85 -51.75
CA PRO A 721 47.88 -39.08 -51.23
C PRO A 721 48.46 -37.94 -50.37
N ASP A 722 47.90 -36.73 -50.44
CA ASP A 722 48.28 -35.59 -49.59
C ASP A 722 47.45 -35.49 -48.29
N GLY A 723 46.44 -36.36 -48.12
CA GLY A 723 45.55 -36.40 -46.96
C GLY A 723 44.54 -35.25 -46.86
N ARG A 724 44.51 -34.32 -47.82
CA ARG A 724 43.66 -33.12 -47.76
C ARG A 724 42.29 -33.29 -48.40
N THR A 725 42.13 -34.29 -49.26
CA THR A 725 40.87 -34.59 -49.95
C THR A 725 40.40 -36.00 -49.58
N LEU A 726 39.10 -36.14 -49.33
CA LEU A 726 38.44 -37.44 -49.20
C LEU A 726 37.41 -37.58 -50.31
N ALA A 727 37.42 -38.70 -51.01
CA ALA A 727 36.36 -39.10 -51.93
C ALA A 727 35.41 -40.10 -51.24
N THR A 728 34.10 -39.91 -51.40
CA THR A 728 33.06 -40.80 -50.86
C THR A 728 32.05 -41.19 -51.94
N GLY A 729 31.78 -42.48 -52.14
CA GLY A 729 30.86 -42.97 -53.17
C GLY A 729 29.53 -43.48 -52.60
N SER A 730 28.41 -43.13 -53.23
CA SER A 730 27.07 -43.66 -52.89
C SER A 730 26.87 -45.11 -53.35
N GLY A 731 26.41 -45.98 -52.44
CA GLY A 731 26.20 -47.42 -52.63
C GLY A 731 24.85 -47.86 -53.17
N SER A 732 23.80 -47.04 -52.99
CA SER A 732 22.46 -47.25 -53.59
C SER A 732 21.60 -45.98 -53.67
N GLY A 733 22.10 -44.85 -53.16
CA GLY A 733 21.38 -43.58 -53.11
C GLY A 733 21.48 -42.76 -54.40
N ASP A 734 22.08 -41.58 -54.30
CA ASP A 734 22.10 -40.58 -55.37
C ASP A 734 23.04 -40.87 -56.54
N ARG A 735 23.82 -41.96 -56.46
CA ARG A 735 24.85 -42.38 -57.46
C ARG A 735 25.98 -41.35 -57.63
N LEU A 736 26.15 -40.44 -56.66
CA LEU A 736 27.18 -39.41 -56.70
C LEU A 736 28.46 -39.90 -56.01
N VAL A 737 29.58 -39.43 -56.54
CA VAL A 737 30.87 -39.37 -55.84
C VAL A 737 31.05 -37.94 -55.35
N ARG A 738 31.30 -37.78 -54.05
CA ARG A 738 31.54 -36.48 -53.41
C ARG A 738 33.01 -36.31 -53.06
N LEU A 739 33.50 -35.09 -53.22
CA LEU A 739 34.84 -34.69 -52.81
C LEU A 739 34.75 -33.74 -51.62
N TRP A 740 35.52 -34.02 -50.58
CA TRP A 740 35.53 -33.28 -49.32
C TRP A 740 36.93 -32.78 -49.02
N ASN A 741 37.07 -31.51 -48.64
CA ASN A 741 38.25 -30.99 -47.98
C ASN A 741 38.25 -31.48 -46.53
N VAL A 742 39.30 -32.18 -46.17
CA VAL A 742 39.55 -32.78 -44.85
C VAL A 742 40.89 -32.34 -44.27
N ALA A 743 41.46 -31.24 -44.78
CA ALA A 743 42.68 -30.62 -44.25
C ALA A 743 42.53 -30.15 -42.79
N ASP A 744 41.30 -29.87 -42.35
CA ASP A 744 40.89 -29.94 -40.94
C ASP A 744 39.88 -31.10 -40.79
N PRO A 745 40.31 -32.26 -40.26
CA PRO A 745 39.43 -33.42 -40.07
C PRO A 745 38.27 -33.18 -39.10
N ALA A 746 38.36 -32.18 -38.22
CA ALA A 746 37.28 -31.82 -37.29
C ALA A 746 36.19 -30.96 -37.97
N HIS A 747 36.52 -30.29 -39.08
CA HIS A 747 35.62 -29.43 -39.84
C HIS A 747 35.65 -29.76 -41.35
N PRO A 748 35.22 -30.97 -41.74
CA PRO A 748 35.24 -31.39 -43.14
C PRO A 748 34.26 -30.56 -43.98
N VAL A 749 34.72 -30.05 -45.12
CA VAL A 749 33.95 -29.18 -46.03
C VAL A 749 33.70 -29.88 -47.35
N LEU A 750 32.46 -29.92 -47.80
CA LEU A 750 32.10 -30.45 -49.12
C LEU A 750 32.63 -29.52 -50.23
N LEU A 751 33.47 -30.05 -51.12
CA LEU A 751 34.03 -29.32 -52.25
C LEU A 751 33.16 -29.46 -53.50
N ASN A 752 32.67 -30.67 -53.79
CA ASN A 752 31.77 -30.91 -54.92
C ASN A 752 30.84 -32.11 -54.70
N GLU A 753 29.62 -32.02 -55.25
CA GLU A 753 28.61 -33.07 -55.30
C GLU A 753 28.35 -33.65 -56.70
N THR A 754 28.89 -33.08 -57.77
CA THR A 754 28.38 -33.32 -59.14
C THR A 754 29.02 -34.47 -59.92
N ILE A 755 29.93 -35.26 -59.33
CA ILE A 755 30.51 -36.42 -60.03
C ILE A 755 29.46 -37.56 -60.07
N SER A 756 28.69 -37.63 -61.15
CA SER A 756 27.72 -38.71 -61.37
C SER A 756 28.41 -39.97 -61.91
N HIS A 757 28.34 -41.04 -61.12
CA HIS A 757 28.50 -42.40 -61.63
C HIS A 757 27.14 -42.89 -62.16
N GLY A 758 27.14 -43.79 -63.15
CA GLY A 758 25.89 -44.20 -63.81
C GLY A 758 24.94 -44.96 -62.89
N GLU A 759 25.52 -45.68 -61.93
CA GLU A 759 24.84 -46.44 -60.88
C GLU A 759 25.61 -46.36 -59.56
N ALA A 760 25.20 -47.14 -58.56
CA ALA A 760 25.91 -47.35 -57.31
C ALA A 760 27.44 -47.47 -57.49
N THR A 761 28.19 -46.54 -56.91
CA THR A 761 29.65 -46.62 -56.82
C THR A 761 30.03 -47.65 -55.76
N ARG A 762 31.04 -48.48 -56.05
CA ARG A 762 31.50 -49.55 -55.16
C ARG A 762 33.02 -49.55 -54.98
N ALA A 763 33.76 -48.98 -55.93
CA ALA A 763 35.20 -48.80 -55.86
C ALA A 763 35.57 -47.34 -56.13
N LEU A 764 36.50 -46.80 -55.32
CA LEU A 764 37.17 -45.52 -55.51
C LEU A 764 38.67 -45.70 -55.27
N ALA A 765 39.51 -45.09 -56.09
CA ALA A 765 40.95 -45.03 -55.89
C ALA A 765 41.52 -43.73 -56.46
N PHE A 766 42.36 -43.02 -55.70
CA PHE A 766 43.17 -41.92 -56.24
C PHE A 766 44.42 -42.46 -56.92
N SER A 767 44.92 -41.77 -57.95
CA SER A 767 46.27 -41.97 -58.48
C SER A 767 47.32 -41.56 -57.45
N PRO A 768 48.57 -42.08 -57.51
CA PRO A 768 49.63 -41.74 -56.56
C PRO A 768 50.04 -40.26 -56.55
N ASP A 769 49.77 -39.51 -57.63
CA ASP A 769 49.99 -38.07 -57.70
C ASP A 769 48.81 -37.22 -57.16
N GLY A 770 47.70 -37.88 -56.77
CA GLY A 770 46.49 -37.25 -56.27
C GLY A 770 45.65 -36.49 -57.29
N ARG A 771 46.04 -36.46 -58.58
CA ARG A 771 45.37 -35.65 -59.62
C ARG A 771 44.27 -36.38 -60.38
N THR A 772 44.20 -37.71 -60.27
CA THR A 772 43.17 -38.53 -60.91
C THR A 772 42.39 -39.32 -59.86
N LEU A 773 41.07 -39.36 -59.99
CA LEU A 773 40.20 -40.27 -59.25
C LEU A 773 39.62 -41.31 -60.21
N GLY A 774 39.85 -42.58 -59.93
CA GLY A 774 39.16 -43.70 -60.55
C GLY A 774 37.91 -44.06 -59.77
N SER A 775 36.77 -44.22 -60.45
CA SER A 775 35.50 -44.64 -59.86
C SER A 775 34.85 -45.79 -60.63
N GLY A 776 34.45 -46.85 -59.92
CA GLY A 776 33.85 -48.06 -60.50
C GLY A 776 32.62 -48.51 -59.72
N GLY A 777 31.66 -49.13 -60.39
CA GLY A 777 30.35 -49.39 -59.80
C GLY A 777 29.50 -50.47 -60.46
N ALA A 778 28.20 -50.40 -60.21
CA ALA A 778 27.19 -51.33 -60.70
C ALA A 778 26.74 -51.09 -62.15
N ASP A 779 27.23 -50.04 -62.82
CA ASP A 779 27.09 -49.88 -64.28
C ASP A 779 28.13 -50.69 -65.08
N ASN A 780 28.97 -51.47 -64.37
CA ASN A 780 30.05 -52.31 -64.90
C ASN A 780 31.20 -51.52 -65.57
N THR A 781 31.23 -50.18 -65.43
CA THR A 781 32.25 -49.31 -66.03
C THR A 781 33.24 -48.77 -65.00
N VAL A 782 34.45 -48.49 -65.48
CA VAL A 782 35.41 -47.64 -64.77
C VAL A 782 35.38 -46.24 -65.40
N ARG A 783 35.39 -45.19 -64.58
CA ARG A 783 35.45 -43.79 -65.03
C ARG A 783 36.64 -43.10 -64.36
N LEU A 784 37.33 -42.25 -65.12
CA LEU A 784 38.47 -41.47 -64.65
C LEU A 784 38.11 -39.98 -64.62
N TRP A 785 38.48 -39.32 -63.52
CA TRP A 785 38.18 -37.91 -63.28
C TRP A 785 39.46 -37.15 -62.95
N ASN A 786 39.68 -36.03 -63.61
CA ASN A 786 40.67 -35.04 -63.21
C ASN A 786 40.17 -34.39 -61.92
N VAL A 787 40.98 -34.44 -60.87
CA VAL A 787 40.71 -33.88 -59.54
C VAL A 787 41.85 -32.99 -59.07
N ALA A 788 42.68 -32.48 -59.99
CA ALA A 788 43.74 -31.52 -59.68
C ALA A 788 43.20 -30.20 -59.07
N ASP A 789 41.96 -29.82 -59.42
CA ASP A 789 41.09 -28.96 -58.60
C ASP A 789 39.91 -29.82 -58.08
N PRO A 790 39.93 -30.29 -56.82
CA PRO A 790 38.85 -31.11 -56.28
C PRO A 790 37.50 -30.39 -56.15
N ALA A 791 37.44 -29.05 -56.29
CA ALA A 791 36.18 -28.31 -56.36
C ALA A 791 35.59 -28.29 -57.79
N ARG A 792 36.39 -28.63 -58.81
CA ARG A 792 35.99 -28.65 -60.23
C ARG A 792 36.48 -29.91 -60.94
N PRO A 793 35.98 -31.10 -60.57
CA PRO A 793 36.39 -32.34 -61.18
C PRO A 793 35.84 -32.48 -62.61
N GLU A 794 36.68 -32.94 -63.54
CA GLU A 794 36.34 -33.09 -64.95
C GLU A 794 36.48 -34.54 -65.40
N ALA A 795 35.55 -35.04 -66.22
CA ALA A 795 35.67 -36.39 -66.80
C ALA A 795 36.80 -36.43 -67.83
N LEU A 796 37.77 -37.35 -67.66
CA LEU A 796 38.95 -37.42 -68.53
C LEU A 796 38.70 -38.13 -69.87
N GLY A 797 37.63 -38.93 -69.97
CA GLY A 797 37.29 -39.68 -71.17
C GLY A 797 35.94 -40.42 -71.06
N PRO A 798 35.56 -41.22 -72.06
CA PRO A 798 34.38 -42.07 -71.99
C PRO A 798 34.55 -43.18 -70.92
N PRO A 799 33.45 -43.75 -70.39
CA PRO A 799 33.54 -44.87 -69.46
C PRO A 799 34.27 -46.08 -70.08
N ILE A 800 35.25 -46.59 -69.35
CA ILE A 800 36.01 -47.79 -69.73
C ILE A 800 35.11 -49.00 -69.54
N THR A 801 34.86 -49.74 -70.62
CA THR A 801 34.01 -50.93 -70.63
C THR A 801 34.83 -52.21 -70.72
N GLY A 802 34.33 -53.30 -70.14
CA GLY A 802 34.92 -54.62 -70.29
C GLY A 802 34.48 -55.61 -69.23
N HIS A 803 34.30 -55.17 -67.98
CA HIS A 803 33.63 -55.99 -66.97
C HIS A 803 32.18 -56.26 -67.37
N THR A 804 31.67 -57.45 -67.06
CA THR A 804 30.29 -57.88 -67.42
C THR A 804 29.31 -57.80 -66.25
N LYS A 805 29.80 -57.49 -65.04
CA LYS A 805 29.05 -57.30 -63.80
C LYS A 805 29.73 -56.27 -62.90
N THR A 806 29.10 -55.96 -61.76
CA THR A 806 29.53 -54.98 -60.75
C THR A 806 31.04 -55.01 -60.50
N ILE A 807 31.69 -53.85 -60.59
CA ILE A 807 33.07 -53.68 -60.13
C ILE A 807 33.03 -53.48 -58.61
N ARG A 808 33.79 -54.27 -57.86
CA ARG A 808 33.82 -54.29 -56.39
C ARG A 808 34.99 -53.53 -55.80
N SER A 809 36.15 -53.59 -56.45
CA SER A 809 37.37 -52.95 -55.97
C SER A 809 38.27 -52.53 -57.13
N MET A 810 39.07 -51.50 -56.90
CA MET A 810 40.05 -50.97 -57.84
C MET A 810 41.24 -50.41 -57.08
N ALA A 811 42.40 -50.41 -57.71
CA ALA A 811 43.62 -49.77 -57.19
C ALA A 811 44.49 -49.29 -58.36
N PHE A 812 45.14 -48.13 -58.21
CA PHE A 812 46.23 -47.73 -59.11
C PHE A 812 47.52 -48.44 -58.68
N SER A 813 48.40 -48.71 -59.64
CA SER A 813 49.78 -49.10 -59.37
C SER A 813 50.56 -47.94 -58.72
N PRO A 814 51.62 -48.22 -57.93
CA PRO A 814 52.44 -47.17 -57.31
C PRO A 814 53.09 -46.17 -58.28
N ASP A 815 53.29 -46.56 -59.55
CA ASP A 815 53.78 -45.67 -60.62
C ASP A 815 52.69 -44.88 -61.35
N GLY A 816 51.41 -45.11 -61.02
CA GLY A 816 50.23 -44.46 -61.59
C GLY A 816 49.88 -44.86 -63.03
N ARG A 817 50.63 -45.78 -63.67
CA ARG A 817 50.46 -46.14 -65.09
C ARG A 817 49.47 -47.26 -65.35
N THR A 818 49.19 -48.06 -64.34
CA THR A 818 48.27 -49.21 -64.40
C THR A 818 47.13 -49.01 -63.40
N LEU A 819 45.92 -49.32 -63.82
CA LEU A 819 44.75 -49.43 -62.94
C LEU A 819 44.27 -50.87 -62.94
N ALA A 820 44.13 -51.49 -61.77
CA ALA A 820 43.47 -52.78 -61.62
C ALA A 820 41.99 -52.59 -61.25
N SER A 821 41.11 -53.41 -61.81
CA SER A 821 39.70 -53.49 -61.42
C SER A 821 39.27 -54.95 -61.24
N ALA A 822 38.44 -55.22 -60.24
CA ALA A 822 37.99 -56.55 -59.84
C ALA A 822 36.47 -56.53 -59.56
N GLY A 823 35.74 -57.61 -59.86
CA GLY A 823 34.28 -57.60 -59.73
C GLY A 823 33.55 -58.94 -59.70
N ASP A 824 32.22 -58.84 -59.75
CA ASP A 824 31.25 -59.95 -59.69
C ASP A 824 31.30 -60.88 -60.92
N ASP A 825 32.00 -60.48 -61.98
CA ASP A 825 32.26 -61.32 -63.16
C ASP A 825 33.42 -62.31 -62.95
N ARG A 826 33.98 -62.38 -61.73
CA ARG A 826 35.04 -63.31 -61.29
C ARG A 826 36.40 -63.03 -61.92
N THR A 827 36.54 -61.92 -62.63
CA THR A 827 37.79 -61.52 -63.29
C THR A 827 38.45 -60.34 -62.59
N VAL A 828 39.76 -60.25 -62.76
CA VAL A 828 40.52 -59.02 -62.52
C VAL A 828 41.06 -58.53 -63.86
N ARG A 829 41.01 -57.22 -64.09
CA ARG A 829 41.44 -56.57 -65.34
C ARG A 829 42.47 -55.51 -65.02
N LEU A 830 43.47 -55.39 -65.88
CA LEU A 830 44.48 -54.35 -65.83
C LEU A 830 44.25 -53.39 -67.00
N TRP A 831 44.39 -52.09 -66.73
CA TRP A 831 44.20 -51.03 -67.70
C TRP A 831 45.45 -50.14 -67.74
N ASN A 832 45.97 -49.89 -68.93
CA ASN A 832 46.97 -48.85 -69.16
C ASN A 832 46.26 -47.50 -69.10
N VAL A 833 46.66 -46.67 -68.16
CA VAL A 833 46.12 -45.33 -67.90
C VAL A 833 47.18 -44.24 -68.10
N THR A 834 48.24 -44.54 -68.87
CA THR A 834 49.27 -43.56 -69.27
C THR A 834 48.69 -42.46 -70.16
N ASP A 835 47.71 -42.79 -71.01
CA ASP A 835 46.78 -41.83 -71.63
C ASP A 835 45.43 -41.93 -70.91
N LEU A 836 45.16 -40.97 -70.04
CA LEU A 836 43.95 -40.90 -69.22
C LEU A 836 42.68 -40.67 -70.06
N ALA A 837 42.80 -40.14 -71.28
CA ALA A 837 41.67 -39.91 -72.18
C ALA A 837 41.36 -41.14 -73.06
N ARG A 838 42.32 -42.06 -73.21
CA ARG A 838 42.16 -43.32 -73.95
C ARG A 838 42.76 -44.53 -73.22
N PRO A 839 42.20 -44.92 -72.05
CA PRO A 839 42.64 -46.13 -71.36
C PRO A 839 42.49 -47.38 -72.22
N THR A 840 43.45 -48.29 -72.15
CA THR A 840 43.45 -49.55 -72.93
C THR A 840 43.65 -50.77 -72.04
N ALA A 841 43.05 -51.90 -72.39
CA ALA A 841 43.20 -53.14 -71.61
C ALA A 841 44.61 -53.72 -71.76
N LEU A 842 45.23 -54.10 -70.65
CA LEU A 842 46.52 -54.78 -70.59
C LEU A 842 46.29 -56.28 -70.47
N GLY A 843 46.42 -56.98 -71.60
CA GLY A 843 46.25 -58.44 -71.67
C GLY A 843 44.80 -58.93 -71.55
N PRO A 844 44.60 -60.25 -71.51
CA PRO A 844 43.29 -60.85 -71.27
C PRO A 844 42.86 -60.69 -69.79
N PRO A 845 41.55 -60.83 -69.48
CA PRO A 845 41.08 -60.82 -68.09
C PRO A 845 41.75 -61.95 -67.28
N MET A 846 42.25 -61.61 -66.10
CA MET A 846 42.91 -62.54 -65.19
C MET A 846 41.87 -63.49 -64.59
N ALA A 847 41.77 -64.69 -65.17
CA ALA A 847 40.86 -65.74 -64.74
C ALA A 847 41.54 -66.65 -63.70
N GLY A 848 40.85 -66.95 -62.61
CA GLY A 848 41.35 -67.87 -61.59
C GLY A 848 40.46 -67.97 -60.36
N HIS A 849 39.82 -66.88 -59.95
CA HIS A 849 38.76 -66.94 -58.94
C HIS A 849 37.54 -67.68 -59.50
N THR A 850 36.93 -68.54 -58.69
CA THR A 850 35.73 -69.31 -59.09
C THR A 850 34.43 -68.60 -58.77
N ASP A 851 34.50 -67.50 -58.00
CA ASP A 851 33.38 -66.62 -57.73
C ASP A 851 33.78 -65.13 -57.65
N ALA A 852 32.87 -64.25 -57.25
CA ALA A 852 33.07 -62.79 -57.25
C ALA A 852 34.37 -62.36 -56.56
N VAL A 853 35.11 -61.42 -57.15
CA VAL A 853 36.34 -60.86 -56.57
C VAL A 853 35.99 -59.55 -55.87
N TYR A 854 36.13 -59.50 -54.55
CA TYR A 854 35.71 -58.36 -53.73
C TYR A 854 36.80 -57.32 -53.50
N SER A 855 38.08 -57.72 -53.53
CA SER A 855 39.19 -56.82 -53.22
C SER A 855 40.41 -57.05 -54.10
N VAL A 856 41.09 -55.95 -54.47
CA VAL A 856 42.37 -55.95 -55.18
C VAL A 856 43.33 -54.95 -54.54
N ALA A 857 44.59 -55.32 -54.38
CA ALA A 857 45.66 -54.45 -53.87
C ALA A 857 46.97 -54.68 -54.61
N PHE A 858 47.69 -53.62 -54.95
CA PHE A 858 49.08 -53.70 -55.42
C PHE A 858 50.04 -53.80 -54.24
N SER A 859 51.16 -54.52 -54.41
CA SER A 859 52.32 -54.38 -53.54
C SER A 859 52.97 -52.99 -53.72
N PRO A 860 53.66 -52.46 -52.70
CA PRO A 860 54.33 -51.15 -52.80
C PRO A 860 55.38 -51.02 -53.91
N ASP A 861 55.93 -52.14 -54.40
CA ASP A 861 56.87 -52.18 -55.53
C ASP A 861 56.17 -52.27 -56.91
N GLY A 862 54.85 -52.40 -56.93
CA GLY A 862 54.03 -52.51 -58.15
C GLY A 862 54.15 -53.82 -58.93
N ARG A 863 54.89 -54.82 -58.43
CA ARG A 863 55.17 -56.08 -59.16
C ARG A 863 54.25 -57.24 -58.80
N THR A 864 53.54 -57.14 -57.68
CA THR A 864 52.59 -58.16 -57.20
C THR A 864 51.20 -57.57 -57.07
N LEU A 865 50.19 -58.33 -57.50
CA LEU A 865 48.78 -58.04 -57.20
C LEU A 865 48.26 -59.08 -56.21
N ALA A 866 47.61 -58.63 -55.13
CA ALA A 866 46.80 -59.50 -54.27
C ALA A 866 45.32 -59.32 -54.61
N THR A 867 44.59 -60.43 -54.70
CA THR A 867 43.14 -60.45 -54.95
C THR A 867 42.43 -61.36 -53.95
N GLY A 868 41.25 -60.98 -53.47
CA GLY A 868 40.43 -61.77 -52.54
C GLY A 868 38.99 -61.87 -53.02
N GLY A 869 38.36 -63.05 -52.87
CA GLY A 869 37.03 -63.33 -53.41
C GLY A 869 36.09 -64.15 -52.53
N ASP A 870 34.86 -64.29 -53.03
CA ASP A 870 33.76 -65.07 -52.43
C ASP A 870 34.02 -66.58 -52.48
N ASP A 871 34.94 -67.01 -53.36
CA ASP A 871 35.47 -68.38 -53.41
C ASP A 871 36.33 -68.78 -52.19
N ARG A 872 36.45 -67.88 -51.20
CA ARG A 872 37.18 -68.08 -49.92
C ARG A 872 38.68 -68.26 -50.12
N THR A 873 39.20 -67.74 -51.24
CA THR A 873 40.63 -67.72 -51.53
C THR A 873 41.17 -66.30 -51.67
N MET A 874 42.46 -66.16 -51.38
CA MET A 874 43.25 -65.04 -51.89
C MET A 874 44.23 -65.56 -52.94
N ARG A 875 44.60 -64.72 -53.92
CA ARG A 875 45.57 -65.06 -54.96
C ARG A 875 46.62 -63.97 -55.07
N LEU A 876 47.86 -64.38 -55.29
CA LEU A 876 48.98 -63.50 -55.64
C LEU A 876 49.28 -63.66 -57.13
N TRP A 877 49.48 -62.54 -57.81
CA TRP A 877 49.76 -62.49 -59.25
C TRP A 877 51.05 -61.73 -59.51
N ASP A 878 51.93 -62.34 -60.32
CA ASP A 878 53.07 -61.67 -60.94
C ASP A 878 52.54 -60.76 -62.05
N ILE A 879 52.74 -59.46 -61.85
CA ILE A 879 52.36 -58.40 -62.79
C ILE A 879 53.58 -57.56 -63.20
N ALA A 880 54.80 -58.08 -63.04
CA ALA A 880 56.02 -57.40 -63.50
C ALA A 880 56.01 -57.15 -65.03
N ALA A 881 55.23 -57.93 -65.77
CA ALA A 881 54.76 -57.63 -67.12
C ALA A 881 53.21 -57.63 -67.13
N PRO A 882 52.53 -56.48 -66.99
CA PRO A 882 51.08 -56.41 -66.84
C PRO A 882 50.27 -57.02 -67.98
N ASP A 883 50.80 -57.02 -69.21
CA ASP A 883 50.18 -57.66 -70.39
C ASP A 883 50.18 -59.20 -70.32
N ARG A 884 50.97 -59.77 -69.40
CA ARG A 884 51.19 -61.22 -69.21
C ARG A 884 51.03 -61.64 -67.75
N ALA A 885 50.12 -60.98 -67.03
CA ALA A 885 49.83 -61.27 -65.64
C ALA A 885 49.51 -62.76 -65.41
N LYS A 886 50.16 -63.39 -64.42
CA LYS A 886 50.06 -64.82 -64.12
C LYS A 886 50.04 -65.05 -62.60
N PRO A 887 49.39 -66.11 -62.08
CA PRO A 887 49.44 -66.39 -60.65
C PRO A 887 50.85 -66.81 -60.21
N PHE A 888 51.30 -66.37 -59.05
CA PHE A 888 52.58 -66.78 -58.45
C PHE A 888 52.58 -68.26 -58.03
N GLY A 889 51.41 -68.80 -57.67
CA GLY A 889 51.26 -70.16 -57.14
C GLY A 889 49.80 -70.53 -56.91
N PRO A 890 49.53 -71.57 -56.08
CA PRO A 890 48.17 -71.92 -55.68
C PRO A 890 47.51 -70.80 -54.85
N PRO A 891 46.16 -70.75 -54.79
CA PRO A 891 45.45 -69.82 -53.93
C PRO A 891 45.81 -69.99 -52.45
N LEU A 892 45.89 -68.88 -51.72
CA LEU A 892 45.98 -68.86 -50.26
C LEU A 892 44.63 -69.31 -49.70
N THR A 893 44.67 -70.34 -48.88
CA THR A 893 43.51 -70.92 -48.21
C THR A 893 43.70 -70.87 -46.69
N GLY A 894 42.63 -71.15 -45.94
CA GLY A 894 42.65 -71.19 -44.47
C GLY A 894 41.45 -70.53 -43.81
N HIS A 895 40.82 -69.56 -44.49
CA HIS A 895 39.52 -69.02 -44.09
C HIS A 895 38.37 -69.95 -44.50
N THR A 896 37.30 -69.89 -43.72
CA THR A 896 36.06 -70.65 -43.94
C THR A 896 34.97 -69.83 -44.63
N GLY A 897 35.20 -68.52 -44.83
CA GLY A 897 34.30 -67.59 -45.53
C GLY A 897 35.01 -66.72 -46.57
N ALA A 898 34.19 -66.00 -47.35
CA ALA A 898 34.60 -65.03 -48.37
C ALA A 898 35.60 -63.99 -47.85
N PHE A 899 36.57 -63.58 -48.68
CA PHE A 899 37.44 -62.44 -48.38
C PHE A 899 36.85 -61.14 -48.93
N HIS A 900 36.54 -60.18 -48.06
CA HIS A 900 36.01 -58.86 -48.49
C HIS A 900 37.10 -57.82 -48.72
N SER A 901 38.26 -57.96 -48.07
CA SER A 901 39.32 -56.97 -48.11
C SER A 901 40.70 -57.62 -47.98
N VAL A 902 41.64 -57.19 -48.83
CA VAL A 902 43.05 -57.57 -48.78
C VAL A 902 43.90 -56.31 -48.82
N ALA A 903 45.02 -56.26 -48.08
CA ALA A 903 45.98 -55.18 -48.20
C ALA A 903 47.40 -55.65 -47.85
N PHE A 904 48.39 -55.09 -48.54
CA PHE A 904 49.80 -55.22 -48.17
C PHE A 904 50.14 -54.27 -47.03
N SER A 905 51.13 -54.63 -46.22
CA SER A 905 51.84 -53.67 -45.36
C SER A 905 52.62 -52.66 -46.21
N PRO A 906 52.92 -51.45 -45.67
CA PRO A 906 53.68 -50.43 -46.39
C PRO A 906 55.09 -50.84 -46.84
N ASP A 907 55.69 -51.85 -46.20
CA ASP A 907 56.98 -52.44 -46.60
C ASP A 907 56.85 -53.59 -47.62
N GLY A 908 55.62 -53.96 -47.99
CA GLY A 908 55.31 -55.03 -48.94
C GLY A 908 55.55 -56.46 -48.45
N ARG A 909 56.00 -56.65 -47.20
CA ARG A 909 56.40 -57.98 -46.68
C ARG A 909 55.27 -58.77 -46.06
N MET A 910 54.21 -58.11 -45.61
CA MET A 910 53.04 -58.73 -45.03
C MET A 910 51.81 -58.48 -45.91
N LEU A 911 50.91 -59.45 -45.92
CA LEU A 911 49.59 -59.37 -46.53
C LEU A 911 48.55 -59.70 -45.47
N ALA A 912 47.53 -58.86 -45.31
CA ALA A 912 46.39 -59.12 -44.46
C ALA A 912 45.15 -59.47 -45.32
N GLY A 913 44.33 -60.38 -44.82
CA GLY A 913 43.05 -60.76 -45.45
C GLY A 913 41.93 -60.85 -44.42
N ALA A 914 40.86 -60.08 -44.63
CA ALA A 914 39.67 -60.05 -43.78
C ALA A 914 38.52 -60.83 -44.41
N SER A 915 37.82 -61.61 -43.59
CA SER A 915 36.82 -62.57 -44.06
C SER A 915 35.46 -62.48 -43.37
N ASN A 916 34.46 -63.01 -44.06
CA ASN A 916 33.14 -63.34 -43.53
C ASN A 916 33.19 -64.26 -42.30
N ASP A 917 34.25 -65.04 -42.10
CA ASP A 917 34.42 -65.91 -40.93
C ASP A 917 34.85 -65.19 -39.63
N ARG A 918 34.90 -63.85 -39.67
CA ARG A 918 35.18 -62.95 -38.53
C ARG A 918 36.64 -62.97 -38.07
N GLU A 919 37.52 -63.63 -38.82
CA GLU A 919 38.96 -63.63 -38.58
C GLU A 919 39.69 -62.70 -39.57
N VAL A 920 40.88 -62.24 -39.18
CA VAL A 920 41.91 -61.74 -40.11
C VAL A 920 43.12 -62.66 -40.03
N ARG A 921 43.62 -63.15 -41.16
CA ARG A 921 44.94 -63.81 -41.22
C ARG A 921 45.98 -62.85 -41.80
N LEU A 922 47.22 -63.07 -41.36
CA LEU A 922 48.41 -62.41 -41.87
C LEU A 922 49.28 -63.46 -42.59
N TRP A 923 49.85 -63.07 -43.71
CA TRP A 923 50.84 -63.87 -44.45
C TRP A 923 52.12 -63.07 -44.64
N ASN A 924 53.27 -63.71 -44.44
CA ASN A 924 54.54 -63.24 -44.93
C ASN A 924 54.58 -63.52 -46.44
N VAL A 925 54.80 -62.47 -47.22
CA VAL A 925 54.82 -62.45 -48.68
C VAL A 925 56.10 -61.83 -49.22
N ALA A 926 57.17 -61.78 -48.40
CA ALA A 926 58.50 -61.35 -48.83
C ALA A 926 59.07 -62.21 -49.98
N ASP A 927 58.61 -63.46 -50.11
CA ASP A 927 58.62 -64.23 -51.36
C ASP A 927 57.17 -64.48 -51.80
N PRO A 928 56.63 -63.73 -52.78
CA PRO A 928 55.27 -63.92 -53.29
C PRO A 928 55.00 -65.29 -53.91
N ALA A 929 56.04 -66.05 -54.30
CA ALA A 929 55.90 -67.43 -54.78
C ALA A 929 55.81 -68.45 -53.64
N ARG A 930 56.16 -68.07 -52.40
CA ARG A 930 56.12 -68.91 -51.20
C ARG A 930 55.49 -68.17 -49.99
N PRO A 931 54.21 -67.78 -50.09
CA PRO A 931 53.51 -67.06 -49.03
C PRO A 931 53.25 -67.97 -47.81
N GLU A 932 53.67 -67.53 -46.62
CA GLU A 932 53.56 -68.30 -45.36
C GLU A 932 52.59 -67.62 -44.39
N ALA A 933 51.66 -68.37 -43.80
CA ALA A 933 50.76 -67.82 -42.78
C ALA A 933 51.51 -67.54 -41.46
N VAL A 934 51.31 -66.35 -40.89
CA VAL A 934 52.04 -65.89 -39.69
C VAL A 934 51.10 -65.82 -38.49
N GLY A 935 51.53 -66.41 -37.37
CA GLY A 935 50.81 -66.35 -36.10
C GLY A 935 49.51 -67.17 -36.07
N ARG A 936 48.60 -66.76 -35.18
CA ARG A 936 47.21 -67.23 -35.16
C ARG A 936 46.32 -66.19 -35.86
N PRO A 937 45.15 -66.59 -36.40
CA PRO A 937 44.18 -65.61 -36.89
C PRO A 937 43.83 -64.61 -35.80
N ILE A 938 43.75 -63.33 -36.19
CA ILE A 938 43.28 -62.25 -35.33
C ILE A 938 41.77 -62.42 -35.18
N THR A 939 41.33 -62.66 -33.94
CA THR A 939 39.92 -62.85 -33.60
C THR A 939 39.46 -61.76 -32.64
N GLY A 940 38.18 -61.39 -32.74
CA GLY A 940 37.58 -60.42 -31.81
C GLY A 940 36.27 -59.82 -32.30
N HIS A 941 36.09 -59.68 -33.62
CA HIS A 941 34.83 -59.22 -34.19
C HIS A 941 33.70 -60.25 -33.98
N ALA A 942 32.50 -59.75 -33.68
CA ALA A 942 31.29 -60.56 -33.53
C ALA A 942 30.56 -60.81 -34.86
N GLY A 943 30.90 -60.05 -35.91
CA GLY A 943 30.34 -60.11 -37.26
C GLY A 943 31.42 -60.25 -38.34
N ALA A 944 31.00 -60.40 -39.59
CA ALA A 944 31.90 -60.46 -40.75
C ALA A 944 32.77 -59.21 -40.86
N ILE A 945 34.04 -59.35 -41.26
CA ILE A 945 34.94 -58.21 -41.44
C ILE A 945 34.91 -57.81 -42.92
N ARG A 946 34.50 -56.56 -43.19
CA ARG A 946 34.26 -56.04 -44.56
C ARG A 946 35.45 -55.27 -45.11
N SER A 947 36.21 -54.61 -44.25
CA SER A 947 37.31 -53.74 -44.64
C SER A 947 38.47 -53.87 -43.66
N LEU A 948 39.69 -53.83 -44.19
CA LEU A 948 40.91 -53.69 -43.42
C LEU A 948 41.82 -52.62 -44.05
N ALA A 949 42.66 -51.98 -43.24
CA ALA A 949 43.70 -51.08 -43.72
C ALA A 949 44.92 -51.11 -42.78
N PHE A 950 46.13 -51.19 -43.34
CA PHE A 950 47.35 -50.89 -42.57
C PHE A 950 47.50 -49.38 -42.41
N GLY A 951 47.93 -48.95 -41.23
CA GLY A 951 48.43 -47.59 -41.04
C GLY A 951 49.77 -47.38 -41.78
N PRO A 952 50.12 -46.15 -42.15
CA PRO A 952 51.29 -45.86 -43.01
C PRO A 952 52.64 -46.26 -42.39
N GLY A 953 52.73 -46.35 -41.05
CA GLY A 953 53.90 -46.90 -40.35
C GLY A 953 53.97 -48.42 -40.27
N GLY A 954 53.01 -49.16 -40.83
CA GLY A 954 52.95 -50.64 -40.89
C GLY A 954 52.68 -51.36 -39.57
N ARG A 955 52.84 -50.70 -38.41
CA ARG A 955 52.67 -51.28 -37.07
C ARG A 955 51.22 -51.39 -36.60
N THR A 956 50.30 -50.65 -37.22
CA THR A 956 48.88 -50.65 -36.87
C THR A 956 48.05 -51.23 -38.02
N LEU A 957 47.10 -52.10 -37.69
CA LEU A 957 46.10 -52.62 -38.61
C LEU A 957 44.70 -52.25 -38.09
N ALA A 958 43.89 -51.60 -38.94
CA ALA A 958 42.48 -51.34 -38.65
C ALA A 958 41.59 -52.41 -39.31
N THR A 959 40.56 -52.88 -38.60
CA THR A 959 39.56 -53.83 -39.10
C THR A 959 38.15 -53.33 -38.79
N GLY A 960 37.26 -53.34 -39.79
CA GLY A 960 35.88 -52.86 -39.68
C GLY A 960 34.90 -53.95 -40.11
N GLY A 961 33.84 -54.15 -39.33
CA GLY A 961 32.93 -55.28 -39.52
C GLY A 961 31.44 -55.00 -39.33
N ASP A 962 30.66 -56.05 -39.58
CA ASP A 962 29.21 -56.13 -39.42
C ASP A 962 28.78 -56.19 -37.93
N ASP A 963 29.72 -56.14 -36.98
CA ASP A 963 29.43 -55.90 -35.55
C ASP A 963 29.40 -54.40 -35.18
N TYR A 964 29.44 -53.53 -36.19
CA TYR A 964 29.36 -52.07 -36.09
C TYR A 964 30.58 -51.44 -35.40
N THR A 965 31.62 -52.24 -35.13
CA THR A 965 32.86 -51.78 -34.50
C THR A 965 33.98 -51.61 -35.51
N VAL A 966 34.89 -50.69 -35.20
CA VAL A 966 36.24 -50.67 -35.78
C VAL A 966 37.23 -51.07 -34.70
N ARG A 967 38.20 -51.90 -35.04
CA ARG A 967 39.24 -52.36 -34.11
C ARG A 967 40.60 -52.01 -34.65
N LEU A 968 41.48 -51.57 -33.76
CA LEU A 968 42.88 -51.32 -34.05
C LEU A 968 43.72 -52.44 -33.43
N TRP A 969 44.73 -52.89 -34.16
CA TRP A 969 45.62 -53.97 -33.75
C TRP A 969 47.07 -53.53 -33.93
N ASP A 970 47.89 -53.73 -32.89
CA ASP A 970 49.34 -53.66 -32.99
C ASP A 970 49.82 -54.97 -33.62
N VAL A 971 50.45 -54.84 -34.78
CA VAL A 971 51.01 -55.91 -35.61
C VAL A 971 52.53 -55.76 -35.76
N ALA A 972 53.18 -54.99 -34.88
CA ALA A 972 54.65 -54.88 -34.84
C ALA A 972 55.34 -56.23 -34.55
N ASP A 973 54.68 -57.13 -33.81
CA ASP A 973 54.93 -58.58 -33.86
C ASP A 973 53.75 -59.25 -34.59
N PRO A 974 53.85 -59.53 -35.91
CA PRO A 974 52.76 -60.13 -36.66
C PRO A 974 52.47 -61.58 -36.25
N ALA A 975 53.35 -62.25 -35.50
CA ALA A 975 53.07 -63.57 -34.93
C ALA A 975 52.21 -63.49 -33.66
N ARG A 976 52.13 -62.30 -33.03
CA ARG A 976 51.34 -62.04 -31.81
C ARG A 976 50.60 -60.68 -31.86
N PRO A 977 49.66 -60.48 -32.82
CA PRO A 977 48.89 -59.25 -32.86
C PRO A 977 48.13 -58.99 -31.56
N SER A 978 48.06 -57.74 -31.12
CA SER A 978 47.37 -57.35 -29.88
C SER A 978 46.40 -56.18 -30.10
N PRO A 979 45.21 -56.16 -29.46
CA PRO A 979 44.25 -55.07 -29.64
C PRO A 979 44.76 -53.77 -29.01
N ILE A 980 44.61 -52.67 -29.74
CA ILE A 980 44.92 -51.31 -29.26
C ILE A 980 43.64 -50.70 -28.70
N GLY A 981 43.56 -50.62 -27.36
CA GLY A 981 42.41 -50.05 -26.67
C GLY A 981 41.12 -50.88 -26.77
N ALA A 982 39.98 -50.22 -26.58
CA ALA A 982 38.67 -50.81 -26.77
C ALA A 982 38.23 -50.72 -28.25
N PRO A 983 37.28 -51.56 -28.69
CA PRO A 983 36.64 -51.39 -30.00
C PRO A 983 36.05 -49.99 -30.12
N ILE A 984 36.30 -49.34 -31.26
CA ILE A 984 35.77 -48.02 -31.59
C ILE A 984 34.30 -48.19 -31.96
N THR A 985 33.42 -47.50 -31.22
CA THR A 985 31.96 -47.56 -31.38
C THR A 985 31.38 -46.18 -31.68
N GLY A 986 30.27 -46.18 -32.43
CA GLY A 986 29.55 -44.99 -32.86
C GLY A 986 28.77 -45.20 -34.16
N HIS A 987 29.15 -46.21 -34.96
CA HIS A 987 28.34 -46.63 -36.10
C HIS A 987 27.12 -47.46 -35.65
N ALA A 988 26.00 -47.31 -36.36
CA ALA A 988 24.73 -47.99 -36.07
C ALA A 988 24.43 -49.18 -37.01
N ASP A 989 25.33 -49.46 -37.96
CA ASP A 989 25.29 -50.57 -38.92
C ASP A 989 26.74 -50.95 -39.32
N GLY A 990 26.90 -52.02 -40.10
CA GLY A 990 28.20 -52.58 -40.47
C GLY A 990 29.11 -51.58 -41.18
N VAL A 991 30.38 -51.54 -40.78
CA VAL A 991 31.41 -50.70 -41.41
C VAL A 991 31.84 -51.35 -42.71
N ARG A 992 31.50 -50.73 -43.85
CA ARG A 992 31.64 -51.30 -45.20
C ARG A 992 33.00 -51.02 -45.84
N SER A 993 33.60 -49.87 -45.54
CA SER A 993 34.84 -49.40 -46.15
C SER A 993 35.58 -48.47 -45.19
N MET A 994 36.91 -48.54 -45.19
CA MET A 994 37.78 -47.69 -44.39
C MET A 994 39.05 -47.30 -45.14
N ALA A 995 39.63 -46.15 -44.79
CA ALA A 995 40.95 -45.73 -45.27
C ALA A 995 41.65 -44.90 -44.19
N PHE A 996 42.96 -45.12 -43.98
CA PHE A 996 43.79 -44.22 -43.19
C PHE A 996 44.17 -42.98 -44.01
N SER A 997 44.35 -41.84 -43.34
CA SER A 997 45.07 -40.71 -43.89
C SER A 997 46.55 -41.07 -44.11
N PRO A 998 47.26 -40.42 -45.06
CA PRO A 998 48.68 -40.69 -45.32
C PRO A 998 49.63 -40.45 -44.13
N ASP A 999 49.23 -39.64 -43.15
CA ASP A 999 49.96 -39.41 -41.90
C ASP A 999 49.57 -40.39 -40.77
N GLY A 1000 48.53 -41.21 -40.97
CA GLY A 1000 48.06 -42.22 -40.03
C GLY A 1000 47.20 -41.71 -38.87
N ARG A 1001 47.00 -40.39 -38.78
CA ARG A 1001 46.30 -39.74 -37.65
C ARG A 1001 44.78 -39.75 -37.78
N VAL A 1002 44.25 -39.98 -38.97
CA VAL A 1002 42.81 -40.04 -39.22
C VAL A 1002 42.47 -41.37 -39.86
N LEU A 1003 41.40 -42.00 -39.37
CA LEU A 1003 40.77 -43.14 -40.04
C LEU A 1003 39.40 -42.70 -40.53
N ALA A 1004 39.18 -42.72 -41.84
CA ALA A 1004 37.86 -42.53 -42.43
C ALA A 1004 37.13 -43.87 -42.48
N THR A 1005 35.86 -43.90 -42.07
CA THR A 1005 35.01 -45.10 -42.07
C THR A 1005 33.65 -44.78 -42.67
N ALA A 1006 33.17 -45.62 -43.58
CA ALA A 1006 31.79 -45.59 -44.09
C ALA A 1006 31.01 -46.81 -43.62
N SER A 1007 29.78 -46.59 -43.15
CA SER A 1007 28.88 -47.63 -42.67
C SER A 1007 27.52 -47.58 -43.40
N GLY A 1008 26.78 -48.70 -43.33
CA GLY A 1008 25.40 -48.75 -43.79
C GLY A 1008 24.42 -47.84 -43.03
N ASP A 1009 24.84 -47.28 -41.89
CA ASP A 1009 24.10 -46.25 -41.15
C ASP A 1009 24.02 -44.90 -41.89
N ARG A 1010 24.67 -44.83 -43.07
CA ARG A 1010 24.76 -43.66 -43.95
C ARG A 1010 25.66 -42.55 -43.40
N ALA A 1011 26.43 -42.81 -42.36
CA ALA A 1011 27.45 -41.91 -41.85
C ALA A 1011 28.83 -42.25 -42.44
N VAL A 1012 29.60 -41.19 -42.72
CA VAL A 1012 31.05 -41.28 -42.82
C VAL A 1012 31.63 -40.57 -41.61
N ARG A 1013 32.46 -41.28 -40.84
CA ARG A 1013 33.13 -40.76 -39.65
C ARG A 1013 34.63 -40.65 -39.90
N LEU A 1014 35.21 -39.54 -39.46
CA LEU A 1014 36.65 -39.28 -39.43
C LEU A 1014 37.10 -39.41 -37.98
N TRP A 1015 37.74 -40.53 -37.65
CA TRP A 1015 38.25 -40.83 -36.32
C TRP A 1015 39.65 -40.27 -36.16
N ASN A 1016 39.86 -39.38 -35.19
CA ASN A 1016 41.20 -38.97 -34.77
C ASN A 1016 41.84 -40.13 -33.99
N ILE A 1017 42.96 -40.66 -34.46
CA ILE A 1017 43.69 -41.76 -33.85
C ILE A 1017 44.89 -41.19 -33.09
N PRO A 1018 44.88 -41.16 -31.74
CA PRO A 1018 45.93 -40.48 -30.98
C PRO A 1018 47.26 -41.26 -31.00
N ASP A 1019 48.34 -40.54 -31.33
CA ASP A 1019 49.74 -41.03 -31.37
C ASP A 1019 50.26 -41.58 -30.01
N THR A 1020 49.50 -41.43 -28.91
CA THR A 1020 49.96 -41.57 -27.51
C THR A 1020 49.67 -42.93 -26.86
N VAL A 1021 48.96 -43.84 -27.52
CA VAL A 1021 48.60 -45.14 -26.91
C VAL A 1021 49.81 -46.09 -26.92
N LEU A 1022 50.49 -46.20 -25.78
CA LEU A 1022 51.54 -47.20 -25.56
C LEU A 1022 50.94 -48.62 -25.48
N THR A 1023 51.23 -49.42 -26.51
CA THR A 1023 50.76 -50.80 -26.66
C THR A 1023 51.64 -51.82 -25.93
N GLY A 1024 51.18 -53.08 -25.84
CA GLY A 1024 51.96 -54.21 -25.31
C GLY A 1024 51.78 -54.52 -23.81
N HIS A 1025 51.11 -53.67 -23.04
CA HIS A 1025 50.80 -53.95 -21.64
C HIS A 1025 49.53 -54.84 -21.50
N THR A 1026 49.71 -56.08 -21.06
CA THR A 1026 48.61 -57.07 -20.90
C THR A 1026 47.97 -57.08 -19.51
N ARG A 1027 48.41 -56.21 -18.60
CA ARG A 1027 47.97 -56.09 -17.21
C ARG A 1027 48.07 -54.64 -16.72
N GLU A 1028 47.49 -54.38 -15.56
CA GLU A 1028 47.53 -53.10 -14.82
C GLU A 1028 48.95 -52.49 -14.77
N ILE A 1029 49.10 -51.28 -15.32
CA ILE A 1029 50.33 -50.49 -15.27
C ILE A 1029 50.37 -49.76 -13.93
N LYS A 1030 51.21 -50.23 -12.99
CA LYS A 1030 51.26 -49.70 -11.61
C LYS A 1030 52.16 -48.49 -11.40
N ALA A 1031 53.01 -48.18 -12.37
CA ALA A 1031 53.91 -47.03 -12.33
C ALA A 1031 54.28 -46.60 -13.75
N LEU A 1032 54.47 -45.29 -13.92
CA LEU A 1032 55.00 -44.67 -15.13
C LEU A 1032 56.24 -43.86 -14.75
N ALA A 1033 57.30 -43.99 -15.54
CA ALA A 1033 58.53 -43.22 -15.38
C ALA A 1033 58.93 -42.64 -16.74
N PHE A 1034 59.07 -41.32 -16.81
CA PHE A 1034 59.46 -40.62 -18.02
C PHE A 1034 60.93 -40.19 -17.91
N SER A 1035 61.74 -40.55 -18.90
CA SER A 1035 63.10 -40.01 -19.01
C SER A 1035 63.11 -38.82 -19.96
N LEU A 1036 63.58 -37.66 -19.48
CA LEU A 1036 63.79 -36.47 -20.29
C LEU A 1036 65.03 -36.58 -21.20
N THR A 1037 65.85 -37.61 -21.01
CA THR A 1037 67.02 -37.93 -21.83
C THR A 1037 66.96 -39.38 -22.29
N GLY A 1038 67.18 -39.63 -23.58
CA GLY A 1038 67.08 -40.97 -24.21
C GLY A 1038 68.19 -41.95 -23.84
N ALA A 1039 68.63 -41.99 -22.58
CA ALA A 1039 69.61 -42.95 -22.08
C ALA A 1039 68.92 -44.30 -21.79
N SER A 1040 69.36 -45.36 -22.46
CA SER A 1040 68.88 -46.72 -22.24
C SER A 1040 69.28 -47.24 -20.86
N TRP A 1041 68.35 -47.92 -20.18
CA TRP A 1041 68.66 -48.66 -18.95
C TRP A 1041 69.64 -49.80 -19.23
N PRO A 1042 70.62 -50.08 -18.35
CA PRO A 1042 71.36 -51.34 -18.41
C PRO A 1042 70.40 -52.51 -18.14
N PRO A 1043 70.65 -53.70 -18.70
CA PRO A 1043 69.75 -54.84 -18.53
C PRO A 1043 69.71 -55.29 -17.08
N ALA A 1044 68.55 -55.12 -16.42
CA ALA A 1044 68.32 -55.68 -15.11
C ALA A 1044 68.35 -57.21 -15.20
N VAL A 1045 69.28 -57.83 -14.47
CA VAL A 1045 69.50 -59.28 -14.47
C VAL A 1045 68.21 -59.98 -14.05
N ALA A 1046 67.72 -60.87 -14.92
CA ALA A 1046 66.54 -61.68 -14.64
C ALA A 1046 66.87 -62.78 -13.61
N THR A 1047 66.54 -62.54 -12.34
CA THR A 1047 66.43 -63.62 -11.34
C THR A 1047 65.00 -64.17 -11.32
N GLY A 1048 64.90 -65.50 -11.31
CA GLY A 1048 63.64 -66.25 -11.44
C GLY A 1048 62.64 -66.12 -10.28
N PRO A 1049 61.52 -66.87 -10.35
CA PRO A 1049 60.27 -66.45 -9.72
C PRO A 1049 60.12 -66.90 -8.27
N SER A 1050 60.57 -66.08 -7.31
CA SER A 1050 59.94 -65.97 -5.97
C SER A 1050 60.60 -64.88 -5.11
N GLY A 1051 59.78 -64.00 -4.51
CA GLY A 1051 60.22 -63.07 -3.46
C GLY A 1051 60.34 -61.60 -3.89
N CYS A 1052 59.23 -60.85 -3.83
CA CYS A 1052 59.29 -59.39 -3.82
C CYS A 1052 59.81 -58.89 -2.46
N GLY A 1053 61.05 -58.38 -2.42
CA GLY A 1053 61.56 -57.59 -1.31
C GLY A 1053 60.79 -56.27 -1.17
N ARG A 1054 60.44 -55.89 0.05
CA ARG A 1054 59.68 -54.66 0.34
C ARG A 1054 60.57 -53.41 0.27
N LEU A 1055 60.05 -52.33 -0.32
CA LEU A 1055 60.33 -50.97 0.15
C LEU A 1055 59.21 -50.56 1.13
N PRO A 1056 59.51 -49.84 2.22
CA PRO A 1056 58.60 -49.72 3.35
C PRO A 1056 57.47 -48.69 3.11
N ILE A 1057 56.25 -49.09 3.49
CA ILE A 1057 55.09 -48.22 3.65
C ILE A 1057 54.69 -48.30 5.12
N ASP A 1058 54.94 -47.24 5.90
CA ASP A 1058 54.42 -47.15 7.25
C ASP A 1058 52.99 -46.62 7.23
N GLY A 1059 52.05 -47.43 7.72
CA GLY A 1059 50.64 -47.08 7.82
C GLY A 1059 50.07 -47.49 9.18
N SER A 1060 49.52 -46.52 9.92
CA SER A 1060 48.86 -46.76 11.19
C SER A 1060 47.63 -45.86 11.38
N TRP A 1061 46.51 -46.26 10.77
CA TRP A 1061 45.18 -45.75 11.12
C TRP A 1061 44.27 -46.91 11.54
N ALA A 1062 44.19 -47.14 12.85
CA ALA A 1062 43.29 -48.12 13.44
C ALA A 1062 41.91 -47.49 13.73
N ARG A 1063 40.85 -48.26 13.51
CA ARG A 1063 39.45 -47.85 13.76
C ARG A 1063 39.19 -47.65 15.25
N ARG A 1064 38.44 -46.60 15.63
CA ARG A 1064 37.45 -46.60 16.72
C ARG A 1064 36.56 -45.34 16.70
N SER A 1065 35.29 -45.55 17.02
CA SER A 1065 34.25 -44.56 17.33
C SER A 1065 33.41 -45.13 18.49
N PRO A 1066 32.53 -44.36 19.16
CA PRO A 1066 32.64 -42.96 19.59
C PRO A 1066 32.30 -42.77 21.11
N ALA A 1067 32.76 -41.69 21.78
CA ALA A 1067 32.20 -41.28 23.08
C ALA A 1067 32.44 -39.79 23.45
N THR A 1068 31.33 -39.07 23.65
CA THR A 1068 31.05 -37.98 24.60
C THR A 1068 32.15 -37.04 25.15
N LYS A 1069 31.90 -35.72 25.03
CA LYS A 1069 32.16 -34.59 25.98
C LYS A 1069 33.65 -34.40 26.46
N THR A 1070 34.21 -33.20 26.64
CA THR A 1070 33.63 -31.89 27.04
C THR A 1070 34.63 -30.74 26.71
N THR A 1071 34.10 -29.52 26.55
CA THR A 1071 34.76 -28.19 26.74
C THR A 1071 36.26 -28.08 27.09
N SER A 1072 37.04 -27.34 26.28
CA SER A 1072 37.70 -26.06 26.66
C SER A 1072 38.95 -25.70 25.81
N THR A 1073 38.96 -24.49 25.25
CA THR A 1073 40.15 -23.63 25.04
C THR A 1073 40.40 -22.79 26.32
N PRO A 1074 41.46 -21.96 26.52
CA PRO A 1074 42.37 -21.31 25.54
C PRO A 1074 43.87 -21.08 26.00
N TRP A 1075 44.65 -20.23 25.28
CA TRP A 1075 45.95 -19.57 25.64
C TRP A 1075 47.25 -20.43 25.69
N ARG A 1076 48.51 -19.94 25.52
CA ARG A 1076 49.15 -18.81 24.77
C ARG A 1076 50.71 -18.95 24.82
N SER A 1077 51.41 -18.14 24.00
CA SER A 1077 52.85 -17.69 24.13
C SER A 1077 53.98 -18.71 23.87
N GLY A 1078 55.21 -18.32 23.44
CA GLY A 1078 55.67 -17.03 22.87
C GLY A 1078 57.22 -16.84 22.78
N ARG A 1079 57.67 -16.02 21.81
CA ARG A 1079 58.94 -15.23 21.70
C ARG A 1079 60.34 -15.86 21.44
N MET A 1080 60.98 -15.34 20.36
CA MET A 1080 62.41 -14.95 20.16
C MET A 1080 63.52 -16.04 20.24
N VAL A 1081 64.72 -15.93 19.62
CA VAL A 1081 65.62 -14.79 19.26
C VAL A 1081 66.26 -14.97 17.85
N ALA A 1082 66.85 -13.92 17.27
CA ALA A 1082 67.53 -13.92 15.96
C ALA A 1082 69.04 -13.54 16.05
N CYS A 1083 69.84 -13.92 15.04
CA CYS A 1083 71.03 -13.19 14.56
C CYS A 1083 71.50 -13.65 13.14
N TRP A 1084 72.25 -12.79 12.45
CA TRP A 1084 72.76 -12.82 11.05
C TRP A 1084 74.25 -12.35 11.10
N PRO A 1085 75.01 -12.11 9.98
CA PRO A 1085 74.76 -12.31 8.54
C PRO A 1085 75.69 -13.45 8.01
N PRO A 1086 76.65 -13.36 7.03
CA PRO A 1086 77.09 -12.32 6.06
C PRO A 1086 76.51 -12.50 4.63
N ALA A 1087 77.05 -11.77 3.65
CA ALA A 1087 76.70 -11.80 2.21
C ALA A 1087 77.91 -11.39 1.33
N VAL A 1088 77.67 -10.99 0.05
CA VAL A 1088 78.63 -10.50 -0.99
C VAL A 1088 79.31 -11.67 -1.76
N ALA A 1089 79.43 -11.71 -3.10
CA ALA A 1089 79.60 -10.66 -4.11
C ALA A 1089 78.79 -10.82 -5.44
N THR A 1090 78.98 -9.87 -6.36
CA THR A 1090 78.19 -9.57 -7.56
C THR A 1090 78.81 -9.98 -8.91
N GLY A 1091 78.09 -10.78 -9.73
CA GLY A 1091 78.10 -10.81 -11.21
C GLY A 1091 79.40 -11.11 -12.01
N PRO A 1092 79.36 -11.26 -13.35
CA PRO A 1092 78.19 -11.26 -14.25
C PRO A 1092 78.05 -12.50 -15.18
N CYS A 1093 76.90 -12.60 -15.87
CA CYS A 1093 76.63 -13.33 -17.13
C CYS A 1093 76.90 -14.84 -17.25
N GLY A 1094 75.81 -15.65 -17.29
CA GLY A 1094 75.84 -17.02 -17.81
C GLY A 1094 74.56 -17.83 -17.53
N CYS A 1095 73.63 -17.88 -18.50
CA CYS A 1095 72.52 -18.84 -18.61
C CYS A 1095 71.68 -19.16 -17.35
N GLY A 1096 70.66 -18.33 -17.06
CA GLY A 1096 69.65 -18.65 -16.04
C GLY A 1096 68.46 -19.43 -16.59
N THR A 1097 68.40 -20.75 -16.34
CA THR A 1097 67.19 -21.56 -16.50
C THR A 1097 66.34 -21.53 -15.21
N SER A 1098 65.09 -21.11 -15.32
CA SER A 1098 64.07 -21.19 -14.27
C SER A 1098 62.67 -21.17 -14.89
N PRO A 1099 61.65 -21.69 -14.20
CA PRO A 1099 60.72 -22.63 -14.84
C PRO A 1099 59.55 -21.96 -15.57
N ILE A 1100 59.11 -22.60 -16.67
CA ILE A 1100 57.94 -22.19 -17.44
C ILE A 1100 56.67 -22.45 -16.62
N ARG A 1101 56.13 -21.40 -16.02
CA ARG A 1101 54.69 -21.31 -15.72
C ARG A 1101 53.96 -21.06 -17.04
N LEU A 1102 53.16 -22.02 -17.49
CA LEU A 1102 52.25 -21.84 -18.63
C LEU A 1102 51.08 -20.93 -18.21
N ALA A 1103 51.28 -19.62 -18.37
CA ALA A 1103 50.26 -18.61 -18.16
C ALA A 1103 49.43 -18.42 -19.42
N LEU A 1104 48.24 -19.04 -19.47
CA LEU A 1104 47.20 -18.69 -20.43
C LEU A 1104 46.73 -17.25 -20.16
N ARG A 1105 47.21 -16.28 -20.95
CA ARG A 1105 46.67 -14.91 -20.97
C ARG A 1105 45.57 -14.80 -22.04
N PRO A 1106 44.38 -14.28 -21.71
CA PRO A 1106 43.40 -13.89 -22.72
C PRO A 1106 43.85 -12.59 -23.40
N SER A 1107 44.21 -12.65 -24.68
CA SER A 1107 44.57 -11.47 -25.46
C SER A 1107 43.33 -10.75 -26.01
N VAL A 1108 42.68 -9.95 -25.17
CA VAL A 1108 41.84 -8.85 -25.68
C VAL A 1108 42.77 -7.77 -26.23
N ARG A 1109 42.82 -7.59 -27.55
CA ARG A 1109 43.35 -6.36 -28.18
C ARG A 1109 42.28 -5.70 -29.03
N ARG A 1110 42.11 -4.40 -28.78
CA ARG A 1110 41.23 -3.50 -29.55
C ARG A 1110 41.73 -3.34 -30.98
N SER A 1111 40.79 -3.15 -31.90
CA SER A 1111 41.03 -2.70 -33.27
C SER A 1111 41.74 -1.34 -33.33
N PRO A 1112 42.59 -1.12 -34.35
CA PRO A 1112 42.94 0.22 -34.82
C PRO A 1112 42.40 0.50 -36.23
N GLY A 1113 41.79 1.67 -36.43
CA GLY A 1113 41.69 2.36 -37.72
C GLY A 1113 40.85 1.74 -38.85
N MET A 1114 39.54 2.04 -38.86
CA MET A 1114 38.86 2.26 -40.15
C MET A 1114 39.26 3.64 -40.70
N PRO A 1115 39.53 3.80 -42.01
CA PRO A 1115 39.55 5.12 -42.63
C PRO A 1115 38.13 5.66 -42.78
N THR A 1116 37.90 6.89 -42.34
CA THR A 1116 36.62 7.59 -42.51
C THR A 1116 36.47 8.09 -43.94
N ALA A 1117 35.64 7.41 -44.74
CA ALA A 1117 35.08 7.97 -45.97
C ALA A 1117 33.58 8.21 -45.77
N SER A 1118 33.19 9.48 -45.70
CA SER A 1118 31.80 9.90 -45.50
C SER A 1118 30.98 9.75 -46.79
N GLY A 1119 29.87 9.02 -46.73
CA GLY A 1119 28.93 8.85 -47.83
C GLY A 1119 27.47 8.92 -47.39
N ARG A 1120 26.99 10.10 -46.96
CA ARG A 1120 25.56 10.36 -46.71
C ARG A 1120 24.91 11.00 -47.95
N TRP A 1121 24.15 10.23 -48.72
CA TRP A 1121 23.01 10.70 -49.53
C TRP A 1121 21.92 9.62 -49.44
N ARG A 1122 20.81 9.87 -48.74
CA ARG A 1122 19.60 10.60 -49.18
C ARG A 1122 18.86 9.89 -50.32
N SER A 1123 17.58 9.65 -50.07
CA SER A 1123 16.58 9.32 -51.07
C SER A 1123 16.22 10.52 -51.96
N ALA A 1124 15.62 10.18 -53.10
CA ALA A 1124 14.97 11.03 -54.10
C ALA A 1124 15.87 11.79 -55.12
N PRO A 1125 15.49 11.80 -56.42
CA PRO A 1125 16.11 12.62 -57.47
C PRO A 1125 15.35 13.95 -57.71
N MET A 1126 15.94 14.77 -58.59
CA MET A 1126 15.37 15.94 -59.30
C MET A 1126 15.13 17.25 -58.53
N ALA A 1127 16.14 18.11 -58.59
CA ALA A 1127 16.12 19.45 -59.20
C ALA A 1127 14.84 20.32 -59.14
N ALA A 1128 14.95 21.44 -58.41
CA ALA A 1128 14.49 22.75 -58.85
C ALA A 1128 15.44 23.87 -58.34
N SER A 1129 15.95 24.66 -59.29
CA SER A 1129 16.51 26.03 -59.20
C SER A 1129 17.06 26.65 -57.90
N TRP A 1130 18.33 27.11 -58.02
CA TRP A 1130 18.86 28.45 -57.66
C TRP A 1130 19.29 28.80 -56.21
N SER A 1131 20.42 29.52 -56.17
CA SER A 1131 21.15 30.14 -55.03
C SER A 1131 20.62 31.57 -54.72
N PRO A 1132 21.32 32.43 -53.93
CA PRO A 1132 22.26 32.25 -52.82
C PRO A 1132 21.97 33.15 -51.58
N ALA A 1133 22.74 32.96 -50.48
CA ALA A 1133 23.14 33.90 -49.39
C ALA A 1133 23.14 33.16 -48.02
N GLY A 1134 23.98 33.48 -47.04
CA GLY A 1134 25.07 34.47 -46.96
C GLY A 1134 25.38 34.79 -45.48
N MET A 1135 26.68 34.98 -45.16
CA MET A 1135 27.29 35.08 -43.81
C MET A 1135 27.45 33.76 -43.04
#